data_AF-A0A353K1C8-F1
#
_entry.id   AF-A0A353K1C8-F1
#
_cell.length_a   1.000
_cell.length_b   1.000
_cell.length_c   1.000
_cell.angle_alpha   90.00
_cell.angle_beta   90.00
_cell.angle_gamma   90.00
#
_symmetry.space_group_name_H-M   'P 1'
#
loop_
_entity.id
_entity.type
_entity.pdbx_description
1 polymer ?
#
loop_
_entity_poly.entity_id
_entity_poly.type
_entity_poly.pdbx_seq_one_letter_code
_entity_poly.pdbx_strand_id
1 'polypeptide(L)'
;GKENLSGNIVVIGGGMVGMETAEYLAERGCKVTVLEMLPEFCADLGSTRKISVTENIYKAGINPVTNVMVTEVKEGSVIGKKDGKETTYPCDYAVVAIGTRSKNGENLKTACRKNNIPYFVIGDAAKGRRAINATREAFDLALSIDDETVQAEAKKEKKTVFLTGGTGTMGVETIKQLLSRSGRFNVRVLARRSQKNKEVLKEFMSYPNFEVIWGDMKDYDTIYRCVTGADYVLHIGAMVSPAADKDPEGTLRTNIGSTLNIIKAIKAQPNPDAIKLAYVGTVAETGSRTAPIHWGRCGDPVKPSIHDYYGLSKVVSEREVFESGLKYWVSIRQTGMHPIKEGAENEPIIFHQPPNDVMEWSTAIESGIAMANLCEDWVDESFWRKAYNLSSGAKWRYANWEFTNINLAPLGLKYEDVYDPREMAIFNFHGQWFTDSKLLDDYLHFRCVDHDAYIAGMNEEVEAYMANPMIAAMMPNAEQMRAKNAQIGHKEGGFHWMFENNKEDYIKAFFGSRERQAQIKSFEEGYKLYRPSEKETYLDHGYDESKPTSELDINDMEGAAKFRGGECLSESMKKGDLFTPLKWRCAFGHEFKATPNLILNGGHWCPECNRYEWNYGEIAKVNPFFAQVWTPINGNTCDYKIKKKVSEFDILKEIKDNL
;
A
#
# COMPACT_ATOMS: atom_id res chain seq x y z
N GLY A 1 -19.35 -49.35 -5.97
CA GLY A 1 -20.65 -48.65 -6.16
C GLY A 1 -21.76 -49.68 -6.25
N LYS A 2 -23.02 -49.26 -6.35
CA LYS A 2 -24.16 -50.16 -6.58
C LYS A 2 -24.27 -50.66 -8.02
N GLU A 3 -23.58 -50.00 -8.95
CA GLU A 3 -23.55 -50.31 -10.38
C GLU A 3 -22.24 -51.01 -10.78
N ASN A 4 -22.35 -52.00 -11.67
CA ASN A 4 -21.21 -52.64 -12.32
C ASN A 4 -20.88 -51.91 -13.61
N LEU A 5 -19.78 -51.16 -13.60
CA LEU A 5 -19.35 -50.36 -14.73
C LEU A 5 -18.50 -51.20 -15.69
N SER A 6 -18.68 -51.00 -16.99
CA SER A 6 -17.87 -51.63 -18.05
C SER A 6 -17.81 -50.70 -19.27
N GLY A 7 -16.87 -50.95 -20.19
CA GLY A 7 -16.71 -50.14 -21.41
C GLY A 7 -15.84 -48.90 -21.22
N ASN A 8 -16.16 -47.83 -21.95
CA ASN A 8 -15.46 -46.55 -21.94
C ASN A 8 -16.03 -45.66 -20.84
N ILE A 9 -15.18 -45.22 -19.91
CA ILE A 9 -15.59 -44.38 -18.79
C ILE A 9 -14.84 -43.05 -18.85
N VAL A 10 -15.58 -41.96 -18.70
CA VAL A 10 -14.99 -40.64 -18.46
C VAL A 10 -15.10 -40.32 -16.98
N VAL A 11 -13.96 -40.11 -16.32
CA VAL A 11 -13.89 -39.57 -14.97
C VAL A 11 -13.67 -38.07 -15.05
N ILE A 12 -14.56 -37.29 -14.43
CA ILE A 12 -14.52 -35.83 -14.42
C ILE A 12 -13.86 -35.38 -13.11
N GLY A 13 -12.66 -34.83 -13.20
CA GLY A 13 -11.80 -34.44 -12.08
C GLY A 13 -10.54 -35.31 -12.00
N GLY A 14 -9.37 -34.68 -12.10
CA GLY A 14 -8.03 -35.28 -12.00
C GLY A 14 -7.35 -35.07 -10.64
N GLY A 15 -8.12 -34.76 -9.60
CA GLY A 15 -7.64 -34.81 -8.21
C GLY A 15 -7.47 -36.25 -7.71
N MET A 16 -7.01 -36.43 -6.46
CA MET A 16 -6.76 -37.76 -5.87
C MET A 16 -7.95 -38.72 -6.00
N VAL A 17 -9.15 -38.27 -5.63
CA VAL A 17 -10.37 -39.10 -5.69
C VAL A 17 -10.66 -39.58 -7.12
N GLY A 18 -10.50 -38.69 -8.10
CA GLY A 18 -10.69 -39.02 -9.50
C GLY A 18 -9.66 -40.02 -10.01
N MET A 19 -8.40 -39.87 -9.62
CA MET A 19 -7.34 -40.79 -10.02
C MET A 19 -7.46 -42.17 -9.37
N GLU A 20 -7.76 -42.25 -8.08
CA GLU A 20 -8.02 -43.54 -7.40
C GLU A 20 -9.24 -44.24 -8.01
N THR A 21 -10.27 -43.47 -8.37
CA THR A 21 -11.45 -44.01 -9.07
C THR A 21 -11.06 -44.52 -10.46
N ALA A 22 -10.21 -43.80 -11.19
CA ALA A 22 -9.75 -44.21 -12.50
C ALA A 22 -8.90 -45.49 -12.45
N GLU A 23 -7.99 -45.61 -11.48
CA GLU A 23 -7.20 -46.83 -11.23
C GLU A 23 -8.11 -48.02 -10.91
N TYR A 24 -9.04 -47.87 -9.97
CA TYR A 24 -10.00 -48.91 -9.59
C TYR A 24 -10.87 -49.41 -10.75
N LEU A 25 -11.21 -48.53 -11.70
CA LEU A 25 -11.98 -48.87 -12.89
C LEU A 25 -11.11 -49.53 -13.98
N ALA A 26 -9.89 -49.04 -14.16
CA ALA A 26 -8.92 -49.64 -15.08
C ALA A 26 -8.55 -51.07 -14.66
N GLU A 27 -8.37 -51.34 -13.36
CA GLU A 27 -8.15 -52.68 -12.80
C GLU A 27 -9.32 -53.65 -13.09
N ARG A 28 -10.52 -53.14 -13.36
CA ARG A 28 -11.70 -53.92 -13.76
C ARG A 28 -11.87 -54.06 -15.27
N GLY A 29 -10.87 -53.64 -16.05
CA GLY A 29 -10.89 -53.72 -17.51
C GLY A 29 -11.68 -52.62 -18.20
N CYS A 30 -12.03 -51.53 -17.50
CA CYS A 30 -12.65 -50.37 -18.14
C CYS A 30 -11.60 -49.51 -18.86
N LYS A 31 -11.97 -48.88 -19.98
CA LYS A 31 -11.11 -47.90 -20.65
C LYS A 31 -11.40 -46.51 -20.11
N VAL A 32 -10.47 -45.94 -19.36
CA VAL A 32 -10.71 -44.72 -18.58
C VAL A 32 -10.05 -43.49 -19.20
N THR A 33 -10.82 -42.44 -19.43
CA THR A 33 -10.31 -41.08 -19.72
C THR A 33 -10.62 -40.18 -18.53
N VAL A 34 -9.62 -39.47 -18.01
CA VAL A 34 -9.80 -38.50 -16.93
C VAL A 34 -9.78 -37.10 -17.52
N LEU A 35 -10.77 -36.26 -17.23
CA LEU A 35 -10.81 -34.87 -17.67
C LEU A 35 -10.53 -33.94 -16.48
N GLU A 36 -9.46 -33.15 -16.58
CA GLU A 36 -9.05 -32.19 -15.55
C GLU A 36 -9.06 -30.76 -16.12
N MET A 37 -9.65 -29.84 -15.37
CA MET A 37 -9.77 -28.43 -15.76
C MET A 37 -8.43 -27.69 -15.62
N LEU A 38 -7.60 -28.07 -14.66
CA LEU A 38 -6.30 -27.47 -14.40
C LEU A 38 -5.24 -27.96 -15.41
N PRO A 39 -4.09 -27.27 -15.51
CA PRO A 39 -2.99 -27.69 -16.39
C PRO A 39 -2.35 -29.03 -16.01
N GLU A 40 -2.53 -29.46 -14.77
CA GLU A 40 -1.95 -30.67 -14.21
C GLU A 40 -3.01 -31.49 -13.45
N PHE A 41 -2.96 -32.81 -13.56
CA PHE A 41 -3.66 -33.73 -12.67
C PHE A 41 -2.79 -34.05 -11.44
N CYS A 42 -3.39 -34.52 -10.35
CA CYS A 42 -2.71 -34.76 -9.07
C CYS A 42 -1.90 -33.56 -8.58
N ALA A 43 -2.39 -32.33 -8.79
CA ALA A 43 -1.70 -31.10 -8.40
C ALA A 43 -1.40 -31.04 -6.88
N ASP A 44 -2.16 -31.78 -6.07
CA ASP A 44 -2.01 -31.83 -4.61
C ASP A 44 -0.95 -32.83 -4.12
N LEU A 45 -0.34 -33.62 -5.01
CA LEU A 45 0.75 -34.55 -4.67
C LEU A 45 2.12 -33.87 -4.70
N GLY A 46 2.95 -34.17 -3.70
CA GLY A 46 4.37 -33.80 -3.72
C GLY A 46 5.10 -34.41 -4.94
N SER A 47 6.11 -33.71 -5.45
CA SER A 47 6.80 -34.01 -6.71
C SER A 47 7.23 -35.47 -6.84
N THR A 48 7.86 -36.05 -5.82
CA THR A 48 8.33 -37.44 -5.82
C THR A 48 7.18 -38.44 -5.95
N ARG A 49 6.10 -38.24 -5.19
CA ARG A 49 4.94 -39.14 -5.20
C ARG A 49 4.14 -39.02 -6.51
N LYS A 50 4.07 -37.81 -7.06
CA LYS A 50 3.42 -37.52 -8.34
C LYS A 50 4.06 -38.31 -9.47
N ILE A 51 5.39 -38.37 -9.54
CA ILE A 51 6.12 -39.14 -10.57
C ILE A 51 5.68 -40.61 -10.55
N SER A 52 5.67 -41.25 -9.38
CA SER A 52 5.31 -42.67 -9.24
C SER A 52 3.84 -42.94 -9.59
N VAL A 53 2.94 -42.05 -9.15
CA VAL A 53 1.51 -42.16 -9.46
C VAL A 53 1.27 -41.96 -10.96
N THR A 54 1.91 -40.97 -11.59
CA THR A 54 1.83 -40.74 -13.03
C THR A 54 2.28 -41.96 -13.83
N GLU A 55 3.38 -42.62 -13.43
CA GLU A 55 3.85 -43.83 -14.11
C GLU A 55 2.83 -44.97 -14.01
N ASN A 56 2.23 -45.18 -12.84
CA ASN A 56 1.22 -46.22 -12.63
C ASN A 56 -0.07 -45.94 -13.43
N ILE A 57 -0.52 -44.69 -13.48
CA ILE A 57 -1.69 -44.27 -14.25
C ILE A 57 -1.52 -44.63 -15.73
N TYR A 58 -0.37 -44.30 -16.32
CA TYR A 58 -0.12 -44.62 -17.72
C TYR A 58 0.05 -46.13 -17.95
N LYS A 59 0.70 -46.86 -17.03
CA LYS A 59 0.78 -48.33 -17.08
C LYS A 59 -0.59 -49.00 -17.03
N ALA A 60 -1.54 -48.43 -16.28
CA ALA A 60 -2.91 -48.89 -16.20
C ALA A 60 -3.76 -48.52 -17.45
N GLY A 61 -3.20 -47.83 -18.43
CA GLY A 61 -3.90 -47.43 -19.65
C GLY A 61 -4.90 -46.29 -19.47
N ILE A 62 -4.79 -45.53 -18.39
CA ILE A 62 -5.65 -44.38 -18.09
C ILE A 62 -5.14 -43.17 -18.89
N ASN A 63 -6.06 -42.43 -19.52
CA ASN A 63 -5.75 -41.26 -20.32
C ASN A 63 -6.18 -39.95 -19.62
N PRO A 64 -5.31 -39.29 -18.85
CA PRO A 64 -5.59 -37.97 -18.29
C PRO A 64 -5.46 -36.87 -19.35
N VAL A 65 -6.49 -36.03 -19.46
CA VAL A 65 -6.57 -34.88 -20.36
C VAL A 65 -6.77 -33.62 -19.52
N THR A 66 -5.75 -32.77 -19.48
CA THR A 66 -5.75 -31.52 -18.72
C THR A 66 -6.25 -30.33 -19.55
N ASN A 67 -6.51 -29.20 -18.88
CA ASN A 67 -7.08 -27.99 -19.47
C ASN A 67 -8.46 -28.20 -20.12
N VAL A 68 -9.27 -29.10 -19.57
CA VAL A 68 -10.63 -29.40 -20.06
C VAL A 68 -11.67 -28.99 -19.02
N MET A 69 -12.40 -27.91 -19.30
CA MET A 69 -13.55 -27.53 -18.49
C MET A 69 -14.79 -28.29 -18.99
N VAL A 70 -15.23 -29.30 -18.27
CA VAL A 70 -16.47 -30.02 -18.58
C VAL A 70 -17.67 -29.09 -18.43
N THR A 71 -18.51 -29.01 -19.46
CA THR A 71 -19.68 -28.13 -19.53
C THR A 71 -21.00 -28.89 -19.52
N GLU A 72 -21.03 -30.12 -20.04
CA GLU A 72 -22.25 -30.89 -20.19
C GLU A 72 -21.97 -32.40 -20.15
N VAL A 73 -22.89 -33.18 -19.58
CA VAL A 73 -22.94 -34.64 -19.68
C VAL A 73 -24.23 -35.00 -20.40
N LYS A 74 -24.13 -35.72 -21.51
CA LYS A 74 -25.28 -36.16 -22.31
C LYS A 74 -25.18 -37.65 -22.60
N GLU A 75 -26.23 -38.22 -23.17
CA GLU A 75 -26.25 -39.64 -23.53
C GLU A 75 -25.05 -39.99 -24.44
N GLY A 76 -24.29 -41.00 -24.02
CA GLY A 76 -23.11 -41.51 -24.73
C GLY A 76 -21.86 -40.62 -24.73
N SER A 77 -21.84 -39.45 -24.07
CA SER A 77 -20.64 -38.58 -24.07
C SER A 77 -20.60 -37.49 -22.99
N VAL A 78 -19.38 -37.04 -22.68
CA VAL A 78 -19.10 -35.83 -21.90
C VAL A 78 -18.58 -34.74 -22.83
N ILE A 79 -19.08 -33.51 -22.69
CA ILE A 79 -18.63 -32.34 -23.45
C ILE A 79 -17.78 -31.45 -22.54
N GLY A 80 -16.62 -31.01 -23.03
CA GLY A 80 -15.80 -30.01 -22.35
C GLY A 80 -15.18 -29.00 -23.30
N LYS A 81 -14.78 -27.85 -22.77
CA LYS A 81 -14.01 -26.83 -23.48
C LYS A 81 -12.52 -27.01 -23.22
N LYS A 82 -11.75 -27.19 -24.29
CA LYS A 82 -10.28 -27.23 -24.28
C LYS A 82 -9.76 -26.16 -25.23
N ASP A 83 -8.86 -25.30 -24.75
CA ASP A 83 -8.31 -24.18 -25.53
C ASP A 83 -9.40 -23.28 -26.17
N GLY A 84 -10.51 -23.10 -25.45
CA GLY A 84 -11.67 -22.32 -25.91
C GLY A 84 -12.58 -23.03 -26.92
N LYS A 85 -12.23 -24.25 -27.37
CA LYS A 85 -13.01 -25.05 -28.32
C LYS A 85 -13.77 -26.15 -27.62
N GLU A 86 -14.99 -26.41 -28.07
CA GLU A 86 -15.78 -27.54 -27.60
C GLU A 86 -15.17 -28.86 -28.10
N THR A 87 -15.07 -29.83 -27.19
CA THR A 87 -14.52 -31.16 -27.42
C THR A 87 -15.44 -32.19 -26.81
N THR A 88 -15.74 -33.26 -27.54
CA THR A 88 -16.61 -34.36 -27.08
C THR A 88 -15.78 -35.59 -26.73
N TYR A 89 -16.10 -36.20 -25.60
CA TYR A 89 -15.46 -37.40 -25.07
C TYR A 89 -16.52 -38.51 -24.96
N PRO A 90 -16.58 -39.46 -25.92
CA PRO A 90 -17.53 -40.57 -25.89
C PRO A 90 -17.31 -41.47 -24.67
N CYS A 91 -18.39 -41.86 -24.01
CA CYS A 91 -18.34 -42.77 -22.87
C CYS A 91 -19.68 -43.49 -22.67
N ASP A 92 -19.60 -44.71 -22.17
CA ASP A 92 -20.74 -45.49 -21.69
C ASP A 92 -21.18 -44.98 -20.31
N TYR A 93 -20.21 -44.54 -19.49
CA TYR A 93 -20.44 -43.98 -18.16
C TYR A 93 -19.60 -42.73 -17.91
N ALA A 94 -20.20 -41.75 -17.22
CA ALA A 94 -19.50 -40.60 -16.68
C ALA A 94 -19.45 -40.70 -15.15
N VAL A 95 -18.26 -40.60 -14.56
CA VAL A 95 -18.05 -40.57 -13.12
C VAL A 95 -17.64 -39.17 -12.70
N VAL A 96 -18.44 -38.54 -11.86
CA VAL A 96 -18.18 -37.17 -11.39
C VAL A 96 -17.36 -37.24 -10.10
N ALA A 97 -16.09 -36.90 -10.18
CA ALA A 97 -15.12 -36.89 -9.08
C ALA A 97 -14.54 -35.47 -8.86
N ILE A 98 -15.42 -34.48 -8.91
CA ILE A 98 -15.08 -33.07 -8.69
C ILE A 98 -15.01 -32.73 -7.20
N GLY A 99 -14.25 -31.69 -6.86
CA GLY A 99 -14.05 -31.26 -5.48
C GLY A 99 -15.34 -30.97 -4.71
N THR A 100 -15.28 -31.09 -3.38
CA THR A 100 -16.40 -30.82 -2.48
C THR A 100 -16.62 -29.31 -2.31
N ARG A 101 -17.87 -28.91 -2.10
CA ARG A 101 -18.22 -27.56 -1.63
C ARG A 101 -18.64 -27.64 -0.17
N SER A 102 -18.30 -26.61 0.61
CA SER A 102 -18.80 -26.49 1.97
C SER A 102 -20.33 -26.43 1.96
N LYS A 103 -20.96 -27.07 2.95
CA LYS A 103 -22.40 -26.92 3.16
C LYS A 103 -22.67 -25.52 3.69
N ASN A 104 -23.72 -24.88 3.18
CA ASN A 104 -24.14 -23.57 3.67
C ASN A 104 -24.60 -23.68 5.13
N GLY A 105 -23.81 -23.12 6.05
CA GLY A 105 -24.08 -23.07 7.48
C GLY A 105 -24.85 -21.83 7.95
N GLU A 106 -25.36 -20.98 7.05
CA GLU A 106 -25.89 -19.66 7.40
C GLU A 106 -27.08 -19.77 8.37
N ASN A 107 -27.99 -20.73 8.18
CA ASN A 107 -29.11 -20.92 9.11
C ASN A 107 -28.65 -21.22 10.54
N LEU A 108 -27.61 -22.06 10.70
CA LEU A 108 -27.05 -22.39 12.01
C LEU A 108 -26.35 -21.18 12.61
N LYS A 109 -25.55 -20.48 11.82
CA LYS A 109 -24.88 -19.23 12.20
C LYS A 109 -25.88 -18.16 12.66
N THR A 110 -26.96 -17.93 11.90
CA THR A 110 -28.05 -17.01 12.28
C THR A 110 -28.72 -17.43 13.58
N ALA A 111 -29.01 -18.72 13.76
CA ALA A 111 -29.61 -19.23 14.99
C ALA A 111 -28.68 -19.07 16.21
N CYS A 112 -27.39 -19.41 16.07
CA CYS A 112 -26.39 -19.22 17.12
C CYS A 112 -26.31 -17.75 17.54
N ARG A 113 -26.20 -16.83 16.58
CA ARG A 113 -26.17 -15.37 16.84
C ARG A 113 -27.41 -14.88 17.57
N LYS A 114 -28.61 -15.26 17.12
CA LYS A 114 -29.88 -14.87 17.76
C LYS A 114 -29.93 -15.29 19.24
N ASN A 115 -29.27 -16.39 19.59
CA ASN A 115 -29.24 -16.93 20.95
C ASN A 115 -27.94 -16.59 21.70
N ASN A 116 -27.09 -15.70 21.15
CA ASN A 116 -25.79 -15.33 21.73
C ASN A 116 -24.86 -16.53 21.99
N ILE A 117 -24.94 -17.54 21.11
CA ILE A 117 -24.14 -18.76 21.16
C ILE A 117 -22.91 -18.57 20.26
N PRO A 118 -21.68 -18.79 20.79
CA PRO A 118 -20.44 -18.81 20.02
C PRO A 118 -20.51 -19.78 18.84
N TYR A 119 -20.02 -19.35 17.68
CA TYR A 119 -20.06 -20.16 16.46
C TYR A 119 -18.70 -20.18 15.75
N PHE A 120 -18.20 -21.38 15.49
CA PHE A 120 -16.93 -21.62 14.81
C PHE A 120 -17.14 -22.48 13.57
N VAL A 121 -16.44 -22.15 12.49
CA VAL A 121 -16.44 -22.93 11.24
C VAL A 121 -15.03 -23.43 10.96
N ILE A 122 -14.84 -24.74 10.96
CA ILE A 122 -13.53 -25.38 10.77
C ILE A 122 -13.62 -26.52 9.75
N GLY A 123 -12.48 -26.89 9.18
CA GLY A 123 -12.35 -28.01 8.25
C GLY A 123 -13.18 -27.83 6.98
N ASP A 124 -13.80 -28.92 6.51
CA ASP A 124 -14.56 -28.91 5.25
C ASP A 124 -15.85 -28.09 5.33
N ALA A 125 -16.35 -27.79 6.53
CA ALA A 125 -17.46 -26.85 6.72
C ALA A 125 -17.05 -25.42 6.33
N ALA A 126 -15.77 -25.08 6.48
CA ALA A 126 -15.22 -23.81 6.02
C ALA A 126 -14.92 -23.86 4.52
N LYS A 127 -14.10 -24.83 4.09
CA LYS A 127 -13.72 -25.03 2.69
C LYS A 127 -13.13 -26.43 2.52
N GLY A 128 -13.68 -27.21 1.58
CA GLY A 128 -13.24 -28.57 1.26
C GLY A 128 -11.74 -28.62 0.93
N ARG A 129 -10.95 -29.30 1.77
CA ARG A 129 -9.47 -29.27 1.75
C ARG A 129 -8.87 -30.59 2.27
N ARG A 130 -7.53 -30.69 2.33
CA ARG A 130 -6.83 -31.88 2.86
C ARG A 130 -7.18 -32.14 4.33
N ALA A 131 -7.22 -33.41 4.72
CA ALA A 131 -7.47 -33.83 6.11
C ALA A 131 -6.51 -33.18 7.12
N ILE A 132 -5.25 -32.93 6.74
CA ILE A 132 -4.29 -32.24 7.59
C ILE A 132 -4.72 -30.81 7.94
N ASN A 133 -5.41 -30.11 7.03
CA ASN A 133 -5.91 -28.78 7.29
C ASN A 133 -7.10 -28.83 8.26
N ALA A 134 -8.04 -29.77 8.04
CA ALA A 134 -9.19 -29.93 8.92
C ALA A 134 -8.79 -30.33 10.35
N THR A 135 -7.84 -31.27 10.48
CA THR A 135 -7.33 -31.71 11.79
C THR A 135 -6.49 -30.64 12.48
N ARG A 136 -5.67 -29.89 11.73
CA ARG A 136 -4.92 -28.76 12.28
C ARG A 136 -5.83 -27.65 12.79
N GLU A 137 -6.83 -27.23 12.01
CA GLU A 137 -7.79 -26.20 12.43
C GLU A 137 -8.58 -26.62 13.66
N ALA A 138 -8.99 -27.89 13.73
CA ALA A 138 -9.66 -28.44 14.91
C ALA A 138 -8.74 -28.42 16.15
N PHE A 139 -7.47 -28.81 15.98
CA PHE A 139 -6.48 -28.77 17.06
C PHE A 139 -6.22 -27.33 17.54
N ASP A 140 -5.97 -26.40 16.61
CA ASP A 140 -5.67 -25.00 16.93
C ASP A 140 -6.86 -24.33 17.64
N LEU A 141 -8.10 -24.59 17.20
CA LEU A 141 -9.28 -24.08 17.89
C LEU A 141 -9.45 -24.72 19.28
N ALA A 142 -9.22 -26.03 19.41
CA ALA A 142 -9.36 -26.72 20.69
C ALA A 142 -8.42 -26.17 21.78
N LEU A 143 -7.25 -25.62 21.41
CA LEU A 143 -6.32 -24.98 22.34
C LEU A 143 -6.87 -23.71 22.98
N SER A 144 -7.83 -23.04 22.35
CA SER A 144 -8.35 -21.74 22.79
C SER A 144 -9.87 -21.69 22.87
N ILE A 145 -10.57 -22.81 22.68
CA ILE A 145 -12.03 -22.80 22.57
C ILE A 145 -12.68 -22.31 23.86
N ASP A 146 -12.11 -22.62 25.03
CA ASP A 146 -12.66 -22.20 26.33
C ASP A 146 -12.20 -20.80 26.77
N ASP A 147 -11.34 -20.13 25.99
CA ASP A 147 -10.90 -18.76 26.28
C ASP A 147 -12.09 -17.79 26.17
N GLU A 148 -12.33 -17.01 27.23
CA GLU A 148 -13.49 -16.10 27.30
C GLU A 148 -13.48 -15.05 26.18
N THR A 149 -12.29 -14.58 25.78
CA THR A 149 -12.12 -13.61 24.70
C THR A 149 -12.46 -14.26 23.37
N VAL A 150 -11.97 -15.47 23.11
CA VAL A 150 -12.28 -16.24 21.89
C VAL A 150 -13.78 -16.53 21.81
N GLN A 151 -14.40 -16.93 22.91
CA GLN A 151 -15.84 -17.18 23.00
C GLN A 151 -16.67 -15.90 22.78
N ALA A 152 -16.24 -14.76 23.33
CA ALA A 152 -16.90 -13.48 23.12
C ALA A 152 -16.82 -13.03 21.65
N GLU A 153 -15.65 -13.15 21.02
CA GLU A 153 -15.45 -12.81 19.61
C GLU A 153 -16.25 -13.72 18.67
N ALA A 154 -16.34 -15.02 18.97
CA ALA A 154 -17.10 -15.98 18.18
C ALA A 154 -18.63 -15.77 18.20
N LYS A 155 -19.14 -14.90 19.09
CA LYS A 155 -20.54 -14.45 19.09
C LYS A 155 -20.78 -13.29 18.13
N LYS A 156 -19.72 -12.54 17.78
CA LYS A 156 -19.79 -11.36 16.92
C LYS A 156 -19.80 -11.73 15.44
N GLU A 157 -20.28 -10.81 14.62
CA GLU A 157 -20.11 -10.91 13.17
C GLU A 157 -18.70 -10.47 12.79
N LYS A 158 -18.06 -11.24 11.90
CA LYS A 158 -16.76 -10.85 11.36
C LYS A 158 -16.92 -9.59 10.52
N LYS A 159 -16.05 -8.62 10.76
CA LYS A 159 -15.95 -7.42 9.94
C LYS A 159 -15.26 -7.76 8.62
N THR A 160 -15.80 -7.26 7.52
CA THR A 160 -15.19 -7.40 6.21
C THR A 160 -14.29 -6.21 5.93
N VAL A 161 -13.00 -6.48 5.76
CA VAL A 161 -11.97 -5.48 5.45
C VAL A 161 -11.62 -5.58 3.97
N PHE A 162 -11.98 -4.56 3.21
CA PHE A 162 -11.55 -4.42 1.82
C PHE A 162 -10.22 -3.67 1.75
N LEU A 163 -9.22 -4.28 1.12
CA LEU A 163 -7.88 -3.74 0.94
C LEU A 163 -7.54 -3.54 -0.55
N THR A 164 -7.12 -2.33 -0.93
CA THR A 164 -6.35 -2.13 -2.17
C THR A 164 -4.86 -2.24 -1.89
N GLY A 165 -4.06 -2.61 -2.88
CA GLY A 165 -2.60 -2.69 -2.69
C GLY A 165 -2.12 -3.88 -1.85
N GLY A 166 -2.96 -4.90 -1.66
CA GLY A 166 -2.63 -6.11 -0.87
C GLY A 166 -1.48 -6.97 -1.42
N THR A 167 -0.89 -6.61 -2.56
CA THR A 167 0.29 -7.29 -3.15
C THR A 167 1.59 -6.49 -2.98
N GLY A 168 1.52 -5.30 -2.37
CA GLY A 168 2.70 -4.52 -1.97
C GLY A 168 3.16 -4.87 -0.55
N THR A 169 4.35 -4.40 -0.16
CA THR A 169 4.99 -4.71 1.13
C THR A 169 4.08 -4.48 2.33
N MET A 170 3.54 -3.27 2.49
CA MET A 170 2.60 -2.94 3.57
C MET A 170 1.31 -3.76 3.48
N GLY A 171 0.76 -3.96 2.27
CA GLY A 171 -0.48 -4.69 2.07
C GLY A 171 -0.36 -6.18 2.45
N VAL A 172 0.77 -6.81 2.15
CA VAL A 172 1.06 -8.20 2.55
C VAL A 172 1.13 -8.32 4.07
N GLU A 173 1.82 -7.40 4.74
CA GLU A 173 1.86 -7.39 6.21
C GLU A 173 0.47 -7.13 6.81
N THR A 174 -0.32 -6.21 6.25
CA THR A 174 -1.72 -6.02 6.66
C THR A 174 -2.55 -7.29 6.51
N ILE A 175 -2.42 -8.04 5.41
CA ILE A 175 -3.13 -9.31 5.20
C ILE A 175 -2.72 -10.33 6.28
N LYS A 176 -1.41 -10.49 6.53
CA LYS A 176 -0.92 -11.40 7.58
C LYS A 176 -1.52 -11.06 8.95
N GLN A 177 -1.51 -9.78 9.32
CA GLN A 177 -2.04 -9.31 10.60
C GLN A 177 -3.56 -9.52 10.71
N LEU A 178 -4.34 -9.21 9.67
CA LEU A 178 -5.78 -9.46 9.67
C LEU A 178 -6.14 -10.95 9.68
N LEU A 179 -5.42 -11.78 8.91
CA LEU A 179 -5.66 -13.23 8.86
C LEU A 179 -5.22 -13.94 10.13
N SER A 180 -4.22 -13.43 10.86
CA SER A 180 -3.89 -13.92 12.22
C SER A 180 -5.04 -13.75 13.21
N ARG A 181 -5.98 -12.85 12.89
CA ARG A 181 -7.20 -12.54 13.66
C ARG A 181 -8.43 -13.01 12.90
N SER A 182 -8.35 -14.18 12.26
CA SER A 182 -9.40 -14.76 11.41
C SER A 182 -10.75 -14.91 12.10
N GLY A 183 -10.79 -14.94 13.44
CA GLY A 183 -12.02 -14.93 14.23
C GLY A 183 -12.81 -13.63 14.12
N ARG A 184 -12.14 -12.51 13.81
CA ARG A 184 -12.72 -11.15 13.79
C ARG A 184 -12.90 -10.59 12.38
N PHE A 185 -12.06 -10.99 11.43
CA PHE A 185 -12.00 -10.37 10.10
C PHE A 185 -12.21 -11.35 8.94
N ASN A 186 -12.97 -10.89 7.95
CA ASN A 186 -12.87 -11.35 6.57
C ASN A 186 -12.00 -10.37 5.80
N VAL A 187 -11.09 -10.87 4.96
CA VAL A 187 -10.14 -10.06 4.22
C VAL A 187 -10.44 -10.17 2.73
N ARG A 188 -10.75 -9.05 2.10
CA ARG A 188 -11.01 -8.94 0.67
C ARG A 188 -9.94 -8.08 0.03
N VAL A 189 -9.25 -8.61 -0.98
CA VAL A 189 -8.16 -7.92 -1.67
C VAL A 189 -8.51 -7.68 -3.12
N LEU A 190 -8.36 -6.43 -3.58
CA LEU A 190 -8.34 -6.11 -5.00
C LEU A 190 -6.92 -6.30 -5.55
N ALA A 191 -6.79 -7.13 -6.59
CA ALA A 191 -5.52 -7.33 -7.28
C ALA A 191 -5.69 -7.38 -8.80
N ARG A 192 -4.73 -6.81 -9.54
CA ARG A 192 -4.65 -6.98 -10.99
C ARG A 192 -4.27 -8.41 -11.33
N ARG A 193 -4.83 -8.96 -12.41
CA ARG A 193 -4.55 -10.34 -12.82
C ARG A 193 -3.15 -10.42 -13.47
N SER A 194 -2.17 -10.93 -12.71
CA SER A 194 -0.80 -11.16 -13.20
C SER A 194 -0.19 -12.38 -12.51
N GLN A 195 0.82 -13.01 -13.11
CA GLN A 195 1.51 -14.14 -12.49
C GLN A 195 2.19 -13.74 -11.18
N LYS A 196 2.80 -12.54 -11.14
CA LYS A 196 3.40 -11.96 -9.93
C LYS A 196 2.38 -11.87 -8.79
N ASN A 197 1.20 -11.28 -9.04
CA ASN A 197 0.18 -11.13 -8.00
C ASN A 197 -0.42 -12.47 -7.57
N LYS A 198 -0.55 -13.42 -8.50
CA LYS A 198 -0.99 -14.78 -8.16
C LYS A 198 -0.01 -15.47 -7.23
N GLU A 199 1.30 -15.34 -7.46
CA GLU A 199 2.31 -15.96 -6.60
C GLU A 199 2.32 -15.32 -5.20
N VAL A 200 2.28 -13.98 -5.12
CA VAL A 200 2.22 -13.26 -3.83
C VAL A 200 1.00 -13.67 -3.00
N LEU A 201 -0.16 -13.82 -3.64
CA LEU A 201 -1.40 -14.14 -2.91
C LEU A 201 -1.60 -15.64 -2.66
N LYS A 202 -0.79 -16.50 -3.26
CA LYS A 202 -0.96 -17.96 -3.26
C LYS A 202 -1.06 -18.54 -1.85
N GLU A 203 -0.25 -18.06 -0.92
CA GLU A 203 -0.27 -18.52 0.47
C GLU A 203 -1.60 -18.17 1.18
N PHE A 204 -2.17 -17.01 0.88
CA PHE A 204 -3.42 -16.52 1.49
C PHE A 204 -4.68 -17.16 0.90
N MET A 205 -4.64 -17.60 -0.37
CA MET A 205 -5.78 -18.23 -1.06
C MET A 205 -6.30 -19.50 -0.38
N SER A 206 -5.50 -20.09 0.51
CA SER A 206 -5.88 -21.26 1.31
C SER A 206 -6.80 -20.92 2.50
N TYR A 207 -6.81 -19.68 2.96
CA TYR A 207 -7.60 -19.22 4.11
C TYR A 207 -9.09 -19.10 3.74
N PRO A 208 -10.01 -19.59 4.60
CA PRO A 208 -11.45 -19.56 4.30
C PRO A 208 -12.07 -18.16 4.37
N ASN A 209 -11.45 -17.25 5.11
CA ASN A 209 -11.87 -15.85 5.30
C ASN A 209 -11.09 -14.88 4.40
N PHE A 210 -10.43 -15.36 3.34
CA PHE A 210 -9.69 -14.56 2.37
C PHE A 210 -10.32 -14.62 0.97
N GLU A 211 -10.58 -13.46 0.38
CA GLU A 211 -11.15 -13.32 -0.97
C GLU A 211 -10.25 -12.42 -1.83
N VAL A 212 -10.02 -12.82 -3.08
CA VAL A 212 -9.38 -11.97 -4.09
C VAL A 212 -10.37 -11.60 -5.17
N ILE A 213 -10.59 -10.30 -5.34
CA ILE A 213 -11.30 -9.75 -6.47
C ILE A 213 -10.26 -9.34 -7.52
N TRP A 214 -10.29 -10.03 -8.66
CA TRP A 214 -9.42 -9.70 -9.79
C TRP A 214 -10.02 -8.55 -10.59
N GLY A 215 -9.30 -7.44 -10.70
CA GLY A 215 -9.73 -6.24 -11.42
C GLY A 215 -8.73 -5.09 -11.33
N ASP A 216 -9.15 -3.90 -11.76
CA ASP A 216 -8.35 -2.67 -11.72
C ASP A 216 -9.06 -1.61 -10.86
N MET A 217 -8.29 -0.79 -10.16
CA MET A 217 -8.84 0.27 -9.28
C MET A 217 -9.39 1.48 -10.04
N LYS A 218 -9.07 1.60 -11.34
CA LYS A 218 -9.69 2.58 -12.24
C LYS A 218 -11.10 2.19 -12.66
N ASP A 219 -11.48 0.92 -12.53
CA ASP A 219 -12.81 0.43 -12.86
C ASP A 219 -13.77 0.61 -11.66
N TYR A 220 -14.74 1.51 -11.83
CA TYR A 220 -15.71 1.84 -10.80
C TYR A 220 -16.55 0.62 -10.39
N ASP A 221 -16.99 -0.22 -11.33
CA ASP A 221 -17.84 -1.36 -11.01
C ASP A 221 -17.09 -2.42 -10.18
N THR A 222 -15.81 -2.61 -10.48
CA THR A 222 -14.92 -3.42 -9.64
C THR A 222 -14.79 -2.84 -8.25
N ILE A 223 -14.53 -1.54 -8.10
CA ILE A 223 -14.43 -0.89 -6.79
C ILE A 223 -15.75 -0.96 -6.02
N TYR A 224 -16.87 -0.71 -6.67
CA TYR A 224 -18.21 -0.82 -6.09
C TYR A 224 -18.44 -2.22 -5.52
N ARG A 225 -18.17 -3.27 -6.30
CA ARG A 225 -18.25 -4.67 -5.84
C ARG A 225 -17.32 -4.95 -4.66
N CYS A 226 -16.13 -4.35 -4.64
CA CYS A 226 -15.20 -4.52 -3.52
C CYS A 226 -15.72 -3.86 -2.23
N VAL A 227 -16.35 -2.68 -2.34
CA VAL A 227 -16.90 -1.92 -1.21
C VAL A 227 -18.21 -2.52 -0.71
N THR A 228 -19.00 -3.19 -1.55
CA THR A 228 -20.27 -3.80 -1.14
C THR A 228 -20.07 -4.81 0.00
N GLY A 229 -20.71 -4.52 1.13
CA GLY A 229 -20.63 -5.33 2.35
C GLY A 229 -19.31 -5.22 3.13
N ALA A 230 -18.45 -4.24 2.82
CA ALA A 230 -17.27 -3.95 3.62
C ALA A 230 -17.62 -3.07 4.83
N ASP A 231 -17.00 -3.34 5.97
CA ASP A 231 -17.04 -2.50 7.17
C ASP A 231 -15.88 -1.49 7.18
N TYR A 232 -14.75 -1.91 6.59
CA TYR A 232 -13.54 -1.09 6.47
C TYR A 232 -13.01 -1.14 5.04
N VAL A 233 -12.59 0.02 4.54
CA VAL A 233 -11.87 0.16 3.28
C VAL A 233 -10.48 0.71 3.59
N LEU A 234 -9.45 -0.12 3.38
CA LEU A 234 -8.04 0.24 3.51
C LEU A 234 -7.48 0.55 2.13
N HIS A 235 -7.39 1.83 1.79
CA HIS A 235 -6.85 2.29 0.51
C HIS A 235 -5.32 2.45 0.58
N ILE A 236 -4.60 1.34 0.55
CA ILE A 236 -3.12 1.30 0.59
C ILE A 236 -2.52 1.42 -0.82
N GLY A 237 -3.18 0.82 -1.82
CA GLY A 237 -2.67 0.72 -3.18
C GLY A 237 -2.55 2.06 -3.89
N ALA A 238 -1.39 2.30 -4.50
CA ALA A 238 -1.11 3.43 -5.38
C ALA A 238 -0.04 3.05 -6.42
N MET A 239 0.04 3.82 -7.49
CA MET A 239 1.23 3.88 -8.35
C MET A 239 2.29 4.73 -7.65
N VAL A 240 3.46 4.13 -7.41
CA VAL A 240 4.58 4.71 -6.64
C VAL A 240 5.86 4.67 -7.45
N SER A 241 6.88 5.43 -7.06
CA SER A 241 8.20 5.43 -7.69
C SER A 241 8.85 4.03 -7.70
N PRO A 242 9.66 3.71 -8.73
CA PRO A 242 10.05 4.56 -9.87
C PRO A 242 9.04 4.61 -11.02
N ALA A 243 7.95 3.83 -10.95
CA ALA A 243 6.94 3.82 -12.00
C ALA A 243 6.25 5.19 -12.11
N ALA A 244 6.06 5.87 -10.97
CA ALA A 244 5.47 7.19 -10.92
C ALA A 244 6.29 8.26 -11.66
N ASP A 245 7.61 8.19 -11.56
CA ASP A 245 8.52 9.17 -12.15
C ASP A 245 8.55 9.05 -13.69
N LYS A 246 8.32 7.84 -14.20
CA LYS A 246 8.33 7.50 -15.63
C LYS A 246 7.00 7.84 -16.33
N ASP A 247 5.89 7.84 -15.60
CA ASP A 247 4.55 8.15 -16.12
C ASP A 247 3.76 9.08 -15.17
N PRO A 248 4.08 10.39 -15.16
CA PRO A 248 3.40 11.39 -14.34
C PRO A 248 1.87 11.44 -14.52
N GLU A 249 1.41 11.45 -15.77
CA GLU A 249 -0.02 11.55 -16.07
C GLU A 249 -0.77 10.29 -15.65
N GLY A 250 -0.27 9.10 -16.00
CA GLY A 250 -0.88 7.84 -15.58
C GLY A 250 -0.90 7.66 -14.06
N THR A 251 0.11 8.19 -13.36
CA THR A 251 0.17 8.20 -11.89
C THR A 251 -0.93 9.06 -11.29
N LEU A 252 -1.06 10.31 -11.74
CA LEU A 252 -2.11 11.21 -11.28
C LEU A 252 -3.49 10.60 -11.56
N ARG A 253 -3.73 10.12 -12.78
CA ARG A 253 -5.01 9.49 -13.17
C ARG A 253 -5.34 8.28 -12.32
N THR A 254 -4.36 7.41 -12.07
CA THR A 254 -4.56 6.17 -11.30
C THR A 254 -4.85 6.48 -9.84
N ASN A 255 -4.01 7.29 -9.19
CA ASN A 255 -4.09 7.53 -7.74
C ASN A 255 -5.28 8.42 -7.36
N ILE A 256 -5.54 9.48 -8.13
CA ILE A 256 -6.70 10.36 -7.91
C ILE A 256 -7.99 9.60 -8.24
N GLY A 257 -8.03 8.94 -9.40
CA GLY A 257 -9.19 8.18 -9.86
C GLY A 257 -9.59 7.05 -8.91
N SER A 258 -8.62 6.29 -8.38
CA SER A 258 -8.90 5.22 -7.42
C SER A 258 -9.51 5.76 -6.13
N THR A 259 -9.00 6.89 -5.63
CA THR A 259 -9.50 7.54 -4.42
C THR A 259 -10.95 8.01 -4.61
N LEU A 260 -11.23 8.68 -5.73
CA LEU A 260 -12.57 9.16 -6.05
C LEU A 260 -13.57 8.01 -6.29
N ASN A 261 -13.15 6.94 -6.96
CA ASN A 261 -13.97 5.74 -7.14
C ASN A 261 -14.36 5.11 -5.79
N ILE A 262 -13.42 5.03 -4.84
CA ILE A 262 -13.70 4.49 -3.50
C ILE A 262 -14.69 5.37 -2.74
N ILE A 263 -14.47 6.69 -2.72
CA ILE A 263 -15.39 7.64 -2.06
C ILE A 263 -16.79 7.53 -2.68
N LYS A 264 -16.88 7.51 -4.01
CA LYS A 264 -18.15 7.34 -4.74
C LYS A 264 -18.82 6.01 -4.39
N ALA A 265 -18.07 4.92 -4.36
CA ALA A 265 -18.59 3.59 -4.05
C ALA A 265 -19.11 3.48 -2.61
N ILE A 266 -18.43 4.08 -1.63
CA ILE A 266 -18.89 4.14 -0.23
C ILE A 266 -20.20 4.92 -0.14
N LYS A 267 -20.27 6.11 -0.75
CA LYS A 267 -21.48 6.94 -0.75
C LYS A 267 -22.67 6.27 -1.43
N ALA A 268 -22.41 5.38 -2.40
CA ALA A 268 -23.45 4.64 -3.10
C ALA A 268 -23.99 3.43 -2.30
N GLN A 269 -23.37 3.06 -1.17
CA GLN A 269 -23.90 1.97 -0.34
C GLN A 269 -25.17 2.40 0.40
N PRO A 270 -26.07 1.46 0.77
CA PRO A 270 -27.30 1.79 1.49
C PRO A 270 -27.08 2.50 2.83
N ASN A 271 -25.97 2.23 3.51
CA ASN A 271 -25.56 2.91 4.73
C ASN A 271 -24.07 3.27 4.66
N PRO A 272 -23.71 4.43 4.08
CA PRO A 272 -22.32 4.85 3.96
C PRO A 272 -21.62 5.03 5.31
N ASP A 273 -22.37 5.44 6.34
CA ASP A 273 -21.86 5.66 7.69
C ASP A 273 -21.49 4.35 8.43
N ALA A 274 -21.87 3.19 7.90
CA ALA A 274 -21.39 1.91 8.43
C ALA A 274 -19.97 1.58 7.96
N ILE A 275 -19.44 2.29 6.95
CA ILE A 275 -18.18 1.96 6.29
C ILE A 275 -17.12 2.98 6.67
N LYS A 276 -15.99 2.49 7.18
CA LYS A 276 -14.86 3.35 7.59
C LYS A 276 -13.76 3.32 6.54
N LEU A 277 -13.29 4.49 6.11
CA LEU A 277 -12.22 4.64 5.12
C LEU A 277 -10.88 4.96 5.79
N ALA A 278 -9.85 4.16 5.55
CA ALA A 278 -8.46 4.53 5.81
C ALA A 278 -7.75 4.79 4.48
N TYR A 279 -7.36 6.04 4.27
CA TYR A 279 -6.55 6.45 3.13
C TYR A 279 -5.07 6.46 3.54
N VAL A 280 -4.19 5.83 2.77
CA VAL A 280 -2.74 5.93 2.99
C VAL A 280 -2.17 7.07 2.14
N GLY A 281 -1.84 8.18 2.80
CA GLY A 281 -1.07 9.30 2.27
C GLY A 281 0.43 9.03 2.31
N THR A 282 1.25 10.07 2.35
CA THR A 282 2.72 9.93 2.40
C THR A 282 3.42 11.18 2.95
N VAL A 283 4.57 10.98 3.59
CA VAL A 283 5.51 12.07 3.90
C VAL A 283 5.93 12.88 2.66
N ALA A 284 5.85 12.31 1.45
CA ALA A 284 6.12 13.05 0.22
C ALA A 284 5.18 14.25 -0.03
N GLU A 285 4.03 14.31 0.64
CA GLU A 285 3.11 15.45 0.58
C GLU A 285 3.71 16.72 1.20
N THR A 286 4.57 16.58 2.21
CA THR A 286 5.27 17.72 2.83
C THR A 286 6.57 18.08 2.11
N GLY A 287 7.13 17.14 1.33
CA GLY A 287 8.37 17.35 0.58
C GLY A 287 9.56 17.67 1.49
N SER A 288 10.50 18.45 0.97
CA SER A 288 11.75 18.74 1.69
C SER A 288 11.58 19.53 3.00
N ARG A 289 12.23 19.02 4.06
CA ARG A 289 12.40 19.65 5.37
C ARG A 289 13.84 19.47 5.86
N THR A 290 14.82 19.91 5.08
CA THR A 290 16.21 19.92 5.57
C THR A 290 16.34 20.83 6.80
N ALA A 291 17.34 20.58 7.66
CA ALA A 291 17.63 21.44 8.80
C ALA A 291 17.73 22.92 8.38
N PRO A 292 17.21 23.87 9.18
CA PRO A 292 16.75 23.69 10.57
C PRO A 292 15.24 23.37 10.72
N ILE A 293 14.51 23.08 9.64
CA ILE A 293 13.04 22.90 9.67
C ILE A 293 12.61 21.44 9.61
N HIS A 294 13.48 20.53 10.03
CA HIS A 294 13.34 19.07 9.87
C HIS A 294 12.33 18.41 10.80
N TRP A 295 11.75 19.16 11.73
CA TRP A 295 10.60 18.73 12.51
C TRP A 295 9.30 19.12 11.83
N GLY A 296 8.38 18.15 11.72
CA GLY A 296 7.05 18.40 11.18
C GLY A 296 5.93 17.71 11.96
N ARG A 297 4.70 18.09 11.62
CA ARG A 297 3.43 17.54 12.14
C ARG A 297 2.29 17.72 11.14
N CYS A 298 1.18 17.02 11.35
CA CYS A 298 -0.06 17.31 10.63
C CYS A 298 -0.47 18.78 10.83
N GLY A 299 -1.03 19.39 9.79
CA GLY A 299 -1.32 20.83 9.72
C GLY A 299 -0.19 21.69 9.16
N ASP A 300 1.05 21.19 9.10
CA ASP A 300 2.15 21.91 8.45
C ASP A 300 1.94 22.09 6.93
N PRO A 301 2.60 23.08 6.30
CA PRO A 301 2.37 23.38 4.89
C PRO A 301 2.62 22.19 3.96
N VAL A 302 1.60 21.81 3.20
CA VAL A 302 1.73 20.81 2.13
C VAL A 302 2.57 21.38 0.99
N LYS A 303 3.71 20.75 0.69
CA LYS A 303 4.70 21.23 -0.29
C LYS A 303 5.48 20.05 -0.89
N PRO A 304 4.85 19.24 -1.77
CA PRO A 304 5.55 18.12 -2.41
C PRO A 304 6.80 18.62 -3.15
N SER A 305 7.77 17.74 -3.36
CA SER A 305 8.98 18.10 -4.09
C SER A 305 8.67 18.45 -5.55
N ILE A 306 9.44 19.38 -6.11
CA ILE A 306 9.37 19.72 -7.52
C ILE A 306 9.72 18.47 -8.34
N HIS A 307 8.92 18.17 -9.36
CA HIS A 307 8.93 16.95 -10.16
C HIS A 307 8.44 15.67 -9.46
N ASP A 308 8.05 15.72 -8.19
CA ASP A 308 7.47 14.56 -7.48
C ASP A 308 5.96 14.44 -7.74
N TYR A 309 5.63 13.76 -8.85
CA TYR A 309 4.24 13.49 -9.24
C TYR A 309 3.55 12.46 -8.35
N TYR A 310 4.31 11.61 -7.66
CA TYR A 310 3.75 10.71 -6.66
C TYR A 310 3.24 11.50 -5.45
N GLY A 311 4.08 12.34 -4.84
CA GLY A 311 3.70 13.23 -3.75
C GLY A 311 2.54 14.13 -4.14
N LEU A 312 2.57 14.72 -5.34
CA LEU A 312 1.48 15.54 -5.86
C LEU A 312 0.15 14.78 -6.00
N SER A 313 0.19 13.53 -6.47
CA SER A 313 -1.01 12.69 -6.57
C SER A 313 -1.65 12.41 -5.20
N LYS A 314 -0.80 12.28 -4.16
CA LYS A 314 -1.23 12.04 -2.78
C LYS A 314 -1.84 13.30 -2.16
N VAL A 315 -1.23 14.46 -2.39
CA VAL A 315 -1.79 15.77 -1.99
C VAL A 315 -3.22 15.95 -2.53
N VAL A 316 -3.45 15.70 -3.82
CA VAL A 316 -4.78 15.87 -4.41
C VAL A 316 -5.76 14.84 -3.85
N SER A 317 -5.34 13.59 -3.74
CA SER A 317 -6.19 12.51 -3.22
C SER A 317 -6.57 12.73 -1.75
N GLU A 318 -5.64 13.16 -0.90
CA GLU A 318 -5.89 13.46 0.50
C GLU A 318 -6.91 14.59 0.64
N ARG A 319 -6.79 15.66 -0.16
CA ARG A 319 -7.79 16.74 -0.21
C ARG A 319 -9.20 16.17 -0.49
N GLU A 320 -9.32 15.26 -1.46
CA GLU A 320 -10.62 14.66 -1.78
C GLU A 320 -11.17 13.78 -0.65
N VAL A 321 -10.30 13.16 0.16
CA VAL A 321 -10.71 12.43 1.36
C VAL A 321 -11.22 13.38 2.44
N PHE A 322 -10.51 14.48 2.71
CA PHE A 322 -10.93 15.52 3.66
C PHE A 322 -12.29 16.14 3.27
N GLU A 323 -12.45 16.45 1.98
CA GLU A 323 -13.66 17.07 1.44
C GLU A 323 -14.73 16.05 1.04
N SER A 324 -14.52 14.75 1.36
CA SER A 324 -15.43 13.68 0.97
C SER A 324 -16.80 13.79 1.62
N GLY A 325 -16.91 14.43 2.79
CA GLY A 325 -18.14 14.45 3.59
C GLY A 325 -18.49 13.09 4.21
N LEU A 326 -17.62 12.09 4.14
CA LEU A 326 -17.81 10.82 4.85
C LEU A 326 -17.70 11.06 6.37
N LYS A 327 -18.51 10.34 7.16
CA LYS A 327 -18.48 10.44 8.62
C LYS A 327 -17.22 9.81 9.22
N TYR A 328 -16.80 8.66 8.70
CA TYR A 328 -15.64 7.91 9.17
C TYR A 328 -14.59 7.76 8.08
N TRP A 329 -13.62 8.68 8.07
CA TRP A 329 -12.42 8.57 7.24
C TRP A 329 -11.18 8.94 8.06
N VAL A 330 -10.01 8.45 7.67
CA VAL A 330 -8.72 8.89 8.22
C VAL A 330 -7.67 8.94 7.10
N SER A 331 -6.77 9.92 7.14
CA SER A 331 -5.58 9.96 6.29
C SER A 331 -4.35 9.56 7.11
N ILE A 332 -3.64 8.53 6.67
CA ILE A 332 -2.42 8.05 7.32
C ILE A 332 -1.24 8.39 6.44
N ARG A 333 -0.50 9.44 6.79
CA ARG A 333 0.70 9.90 6.10
C ARG A 333 1.86 8.97 6.46
N GLN A 334 1.98 7.91 5.67
CA GLN A 334 3.01 6.89 5.81
C GLN A 334 4.40 7.47 5.48
N THR A 335 5.34 7.31 6.39
CA THR A 335 6.76 7.64 6.16
C THR A 335 7.48 6.55 5.33
N GLY A 336 8.77 6.74 5.05
CA GLY A 336 9.63 5.72 4.45
C GLY A 336 9.57 4.39 5.22
N MET A 337 9.55 3.27 4.50
CA MET A 337 9.50 1.93 5.10
C MET A 337 10.82 1.18 4.88
N HIS A 338 11.29 0.50 5.93
CA HIS A 338 12.35 -0.48 5.88
C HIS A 338 11.76 -1.92 5.85
N PRO A 339 12.31 -2.84 5.03
CA PRO A 339 13.36 -2.61 4.03
C PRO A 339 12.86 -1.77 2.86
N ILE A 340 13.79 -1.06 2.20
CA ILE A 340 13.48 -0.26 1.01
C ILE A 340 13.01 -1.20 -0.11
N LYS A 341 12.12 -0.70 -0.97
CA LYS A 341 11.63 -1.44 -2.13
C LYS A 341 12.79 -1.82 -3.07
N GLU A 342 12.87 -3.10 -3.40
CA GLU A 342 13.82 -3.65 -4.37
C GLU A 342 13.78 -2.88 -5.71
N GLY A 343 14.97 -2.56 -6.22
CA GLY A 343 15.15 -1.87 -7.49
C GLY A 343 15.26 -0.36 -7.39
N ALA A 344 14.91 0.25 -6.25
CA ALA A 344 15.05 1.69 -6.04
C ALA A 344 16.52 2.14 -6.11
N GLU A 345 17.46 1.29 -5.69
CA GLU A 345 18.90 1.50 -5.77
C GLU A 345 19.46 1.53 -7.20
N ASN A 346 18.63 1.23 -8.21
CA ASN A 346 19.01 1.27 -9.63
C ASN A 346 18.46 2.51 -10.35
N GLU A 347 17.81 3.41 -9.62
CA GLU A 347 17.07 4.56 -10.17
C GLU A 347 17.73 5.88 -9.77
N PRO A 348 17.59 6.95 -10.56
CA PRO A 348 18.20 8.27 -10.32
C PRO A 348 17.95 8.90 -8.95
N ILE A 349 16.91 8.44 -8.24
CA ILE A 349 16.52 8.92 -6.92
C ILE A 349 17.64 8.80 -5.88
N ILE A 350 18.64 7.95 -6.10
CA ILE A 350 19.82 7.84 -5.23
C ILE A 350 20.61 9.15 -5.12
N PHE A 351 20.53 10.04 -6.12
CA PHE A 351 21.18 11.36 -6.11
C PHE A 351 20.31 12.47 -5.51
N HIS A 352 19.03 12.19 -5.28
CA HIS A 352 18.07 13.21 -4.86
C HIS A 352 18.06 13.41 -3.35
N GLN A 353 18.57 12.43 -2.58
CA GLN A 353 18.54 12.43 -1.11
C GLN A 353 19.71 13.25 -0.56
N PRO A 354 19.50 14.47 0.00
CA PRO A 354 20.60 15.22 0.56
C PRO A 354 21.21 14.46 1.74
N PRO A 355 22.55 14.38 1.87
CA PRO A 355 23.17 13.52 2.87
C PRO A 355 22.70 13.83 4.30
N ASN A 356 22.56 15.12 4.62
CA ASN A 356 22.18 15.63 5.94
C ASN A 356 20.68 15.92 6.09
N ASP A 357 19.86 15.60 5.09
CA ASP A 357 18.39 15.59 5.26
C ASP A 357 18.00 14.38 6.12
N VAL A 358 16.77 14.37 6.63
CA VAL A 358 16.34 13.39 7.63
C VAL A 358 15.08 12.65 7.24
N MET A 359 14.90 11.48 7.82
CA MET A 359 13.65 10.73 7.77
C MET A 359 13.46 9.99 9.10
N GLU A 360 12.25 10.05 9.65
CA GLU A 360 11.82 9.13 10.70
C GLU A 360 11.13 7.94 10.04
N TRP A 361 11.81 6.79 10.04
CA TRP A 361 11.40 5.60 9.29
C TRP A 361 10.33 4.79 10.01
N SER A 362 9.76 3.85 9.26
CA SER A 362 8.88 2.81 9.78
C SER A 362 9.31 1.42 9.30
N THR A 363 8.88 0.37 9.99
CA THR A 363 8.98 -1.00 9.46
C THR A 363 7.70 -1.38 8.73
N ALA A 364 7.83 -2.21 7.68
CA ALA A 364 6.65 -2.73 6.98
C ALA A 364 5.71 -3.54 7.91
N ILE A 365 6.28 -4.22 8.92
CA ILE A 365 5.55 -5.01 9.92
C ILE A 365 4.63 -4.09 10.72
N GLU A 366 5.18 -3.03 11.30
CA GLU A 366 4.43 -2.10 12.14
C GLU A 366 3.40 -1.29 11.33
N SER A 367 3.72 -0.91 10.09
CA SER A 367 2.72 -0.35 9.16
C SER A 367 1.57 -1.32 8.90
N GLY A 368 1.85 -2.62 8.76
CA GLY A 368 0.84 -3.68 8.64
C GLY A 368 -0.03 -3.83 9.89
N ILE A 369 0.59 -3.79 11.07
CA ILE A 369 -0.09 -3.86 12.38
C ILE A 369 -0.99 -2.64 12.56
N ALA A 370 -0.52 -1.43 12.23
CA ALA A 370 -1.32 -0.21 12.32
C ALA A 370 -2.62 -0.33 11.52
N MET A 371 -2.55 -0.82 10.28
CA MET A 371 -3.73 -1.00 9.43
C MET A 371 -4.69 -2.06 9.96
N ALA A 372 -4.19 -3.15 10.55
CA ALA A 372 -5.05 -4.16 11.17
C ALA A 372 -5.70 -3.64 12.46
N ASN A 373 -4.95 -2.93 13.30
CA ASN A 373 -5.43 -2.37 14.56
C ASN A 373 -6.47 -1.26 14.34
N LEU A 374 -6.38 -0.51 13.25
CA LEU A 374 -7.39 0.46 12.82
C LEU A 374 -8.79 -0.18 12.64
N CYS A 375 -8.85 -1.48 12.31
CA CYS A 375 -10.10 -2.21 12.11
C CYS A 375 -10.76 -2.71 13.40
N GLU A 376 -10.14 -2.49 14.56
CA GLU A 376 -10.58 -3.07 15.82
C GLU A 376 -11.63 -2.23 16.54
N ASP A 377 -12.30 -2.83 17.52
CA ASP A 377 -13.43 -2.21 18.24
C ASP A 377 -12.99 -1.10 19.22
N TRP A 378 -11.73 -1.07 19.63
CA TRP A 378 -11.22 -0.07 20.58
C TRP A 378 -10.91 1.30 19.94
N VAL A 379 -10.94 1.40 18.61
CA VAL A 379 -10.68 2.66 17.90
C VAL A 379 -11.88 3.60 18.08
N ASP A 380 -11.68 4.61 18.93
CA ASP A 380 -12.67 5.60 19.35
C ASP A 380 -13.14 6.55 18.23
N GLU A 381 -14.29 7.21 18.42
CA GLU A 381 -14.89 8.12 17.44
C GLU A 381 -14.01 9.36 17.15
N SER A 382 -13.25 9.84 18.13
CA SER A 382 -12.34 10.98 17.98
C SER A 382 -11.12 10.68 17.09
N PHE A 383 -10.86 9.41 16.77
CA PHE A 383 -9.83 9.03 15.80
C PHE A 383 -10.14 9.55 14.39
N TRP A 384 -11.43 9.57 14.02
CA TRP A 384 -11.87 9.79 12.65
C TRP A 384 -11.92 11.27 12.26
N ARG A 385 -11.89 11.49 10.93
CA ARG A 385 -11.86 12.77 10.22
C ARG A 385 -10.61 13.60 10.47
N LYS A 386 -9.47 12.91 10.58
CA LYS A 386 -8.15 13.47 10.88
C LYS A 386 -7.08 12.90 9.95
N ALA A 387 -5.95 13.57 9.88
CA ALA A 387 -4.71 13.03 9.35
C ALA A 387 -3.76 12.67 10.51
N TYR A 388 -2.93 11.64 10.32
CA TYR A 388 -1.87 11.26 11.26
C TYR A 388 -0.60 10.88 10.50
N ASN A 389 0.56 11.19 11.09
CA ASN A 389 1.85 10.69 10.62
C ASN A 389 2.12 9.29 11.19
N LEU A 390 2.52 8.34 10.34
CA LEU A 390 2.90 7.00 10.75
C LEU A 390 4.41 6.84 10.69
N SER A 391 5.00 6.49 11.83
CA SER A 391 6.40 6.09 11.96
C SER A 391 6.60 5.05 13.06
N SER A 392 7.78 4.40 13.07
CA SER A 392 8.20 3.47 14.13
C SER A 392 8.84 4.19 15.35
N GLY A 393 8.82 5.53 15.37
CA GLY A 393 9.21 6.33 16.52
C GLY A 393 10.70 6.72 16.57
N ALA A 394 11.12 7.26 17.72
CA ALA A 394 12.37 8.02 17.84
C ALA A 394 13.65 7.24 17.51
N LYS A 395 13.70 5.93 17.78
CA LYS A 395 14.86 5.08 17.43
C LYS A 395 15.06 4.96 15.90
N TRP A 396 14.03 5.27 15.11
CA TRP A 396 14.04 5.23 13.65
C TRP A 396 14.31 6.59 13.00
N ARG A 397 14.74 7.59 13.79
CA ARG A 397 15.15 8.91 13.30
C ARG A 397 16.58 8.86 12.81
N TYR A 398 16.76 9.07 11.51
CA TYR A 398 18.05 9.05 10.85
C TYR A 398 18.23 10.27 9.96
N ALA A 399 19.46 10.78 9.90
CA ALA A 399 19.92 11.46 8.70
C ALA A 399 20.11 10.44 7.56
N ASN A 400 19.99 10.87 6.31
CA ASN A 400 20.08 9.96 5.16
C ASN A 400 21.42 9.21 5.08
N TRP A 401 22.53 9.88 5.42
CA TRP A 401 23.84 9.24 5.50
C TRP A 401 23.90 8.16 6.60
N GLU A 402 23.26 8.37 7.75
CA GLU A 402 23.21 7.38 8.84
C GLU A 402 22.45 6.13 8.40
N PHE A 403 21.29 6.33 7.78
CA PHE A 403 20.48 5.24 7.28
C PHE A 403 21.18 4.46 6.16
N THR A 404 21.90 5.16 5.28
CA THR A 404 22.70 4.50 4.25
C THR A 404 23.82 3.66 4.87
N ASN A 405 24.48 4.16 5.92
CA ASN A 405 25.52 3.41 6.64
C ASN A 405 24.98 2.13 7.29
N ILE A 406 23.74 2.12 7.79
CA ILE A 406 23.11 0.90 8.31
C ILE A 406 23.07 -0.20 7.25
N ASN A 407 22.81 0.17 5.98
CA ASN A 407 22.73 -0.78 4.87
C ASN A 407 24.11 -1.16 4.29
N LEU A 408 25.11 -0.27 4.40
CA LEU A 408 26.46 -0.49 3.87
C LEU A 408 27.41 -1.17 4.88
N ALA A 409 27.17 -1.00 6.19
CA ALA A 409 28.03 -1.52 7.24
C ALA A 409 28.26 -3.04 7.17
N PRO A 410 27.27 -3.89 6.83
CA PRO A 410 27.50 -5.31 6.63
C PRO A 410 28.48 -5.66 5.49
N LEU A 411 28.70 -4.73 4.56
CA LEU A 411 29.68 -4.86 3.48
C LEU A 411 31.05 -4.25 3.84
N GLY A 412 31.21 -3.76 5.07
CA GLY A 412 32.40 -3.04 5.52
C GLY A 412 32.57 -1.66 4.87
N LEU A 413 31.48 -1.08 4.35
CA LEU A 413 31.47 0.21 3.66
C LEU A 413 30.69 1.26 4.46
N LYS A 414 30.98 2.52 4.17
CA LYS A 414 30.24 3.69 4.64
C LYS A 414 29.87 4.61 3.48
N TYR A 415 29.04 5.60 3.76
CA TYR A 415 28.48 6.55 2.80
C TYR A 415 29.59 7.20 1.96
N GLU A 416 30.66 7.65 2.61
CA GLU A 416 31.78 8.34 1.98
C GLU A 416 32.60 7.45 1.05
N ASP A 417 32.49 6.13 1.17
CA ASP A 417 33.14 5.20 0.24
C ASP A 417 32.39 5.12 -1.09
N VAL A 418 31.09 5.44 -1.11
CA VAL A 418 30.18 5.15 -2.23
C VAL A 418 29.63 6.41 -2.91
N TYR A 419 29.49 7.52 -2.17
CA TYR A 419 28.84 8.73 -2.65
C TYR A 419 29.77 9.94 -2.58
N ASP A 420 29.67 10.83 -3.56
CA ASP A 420 30.31 12.15 -3.55
C ASP A 420 29.26 13.23 -3.26
N PRO A 421 29.39 14.01 -2.17
CA PRO A 421 28.39 15.01 -1.79
C PRO A 421 28.17 16.09 -2.86
N ARG A 422 29.11 16.30 -3.78
CA ARG A 422 28.99 17.25 -4.90
C ARG A 422 27.97 16.81 -5.94
N GLU A 423 27.69 15.51 -6.00
CA GLU A 423 26.71 14.90 -6.91
C GLU A 423 25.32 14.76 -6.28
N MET A 424 25.23 14.98 -4.97
CA MET A 424 23.99 14.82 -4.21
C MET A 424 23.22 16.14 -4.16
N ALA A 425 21.91 16.07 -4.34
CA ALA A 425 21.03 17.21 -4.14
C ALA A 425 21.21 17.83 -2.74
N ILE A 426 20.96 19.14 -2.62
CA ILE A 426 21.05 19.84 -1.32
C ILE A 426 19.67 20.08 -0.69
N PHE A 427 18.58 19.87 -1.44
CA PHE A 427 17.19 19.86 -0.99
C PHE A 427 16.30 19.19 -2.07
N ASN A 428 14.97 19.31 -1.94
CA ASN A 428 13.96 18.79 -2.90
C ASN A 428 13.76 17.26 -2.89
N PHE A 429 14.08 16.62 -1.78
CA PHE A 429 13.63 15.27 -1.45
C PHE A 429 12.77 15.32 -0.20
N HIS A 430 11.79 14.43 -0.07
CA HIS A 430 10.92 14.41 1.10
C HIS A 430 11.62 13.79 2.29
N GLY A 431 11.36 14.31 3.48
CA GLY A 431 11.98 13.83 4.69
C GLY A 431 11.72 14.78 5.86
N GLN A 432 11.38 14.22 7.02
CA GLN A 432 11.22 14.95 8.28
C GLN A 432 11.20 13.97 9.46
N TRP A 433 11.45 14.49 10.65
CA TRP A 433 11.08 13.86 11.92
C TRP A 433 9.73 14.38 12.38
N PHE A 434 9.03 13.60 13.20
CA PHE A 434 7.66 13.92 13.59
C PHE A 434 7.58 14.26 15.07
N THR A 435 6.88 15.36 15.36
CA THR A 435 6.49 15.72 16.73
C THR A 435 5.18 15.05 17.16
N ASP A 436 4.40 14.52 16.20
CA ASP A 436 3.05 13.99 16.42
C ASP A 436 2.87 12.51 16.03
N SER A 437 3.91 11.82 15.53
CA SER A 437 3.78 10.42 15.07
C SER A 437 3.36 9.46 16.17
N LYS A 438 3.67 9.78 17.43
CA LYS A 438 3.24 9.00 18.60
C LYS A 438 1.72 9.00 18.77
N LEU A 439 1.03 10.06 18.36
CA LEU A 439 -0.43 10.17 18.52
C LEU A 439 -1.15 9.02 17.80
N LEU A 440 -0.67 8.61 16.62
CA LEU A 440 -1.26 7.47 15.91
C LEU A 440 -1.11 6.16 16.70
N ASP A 441 0.05 5.97 17.32
CA ASP A 441 0.35 4.78 18.12
C ASP A 441 -0.43 4.75 19.44
N ASP A 442 -0.79 5.91 19.99
CA ASP A 442 -1.67 5.99 21.16
C ASP A 442 -3.09 5.47 20.87
N TYR A 443 -3.57 5.58 19.62
CA TYR A 443 -4.84 4.98 19.20
C TYR A 443 -4.70 3.53 18.75
N LEU A 444 -3.62 3.23 18.02
CA LEU A 444 -3.52 1.99 17.26
C LEU A 444 -2.56 0.98 17.86
N HIS A 445 -1.71 1.33 18.83
CA HIS A 445 -0.82 0.43 19.56
C HIS A 445 -0.02 -0.51 18.64
N PHE A 446 0.69 0.06 17.67
CA PHE A 446 1.33 -0.70 16.59
C PHE A 446 2.86 -0.73 16.70
N ARG A 447 3.47 0.13 17.52
CA ARG A 447 4.90 0.13 17.77
C ARG A 447 5.28 -0.98 18.73
N CYS A 448 5.87 -2.04 18.21
CA CYS A 448 6.23 -3.25 18.96
C CYS A 448 7.51 -3.95 18.49
N VAL A 449 8.13 -3.49 17.40
CA VAL A 449 9.39 -4.05 16.89
C VAL A 449 10.54 -3.43 17.67
N ASP A 450 11.32 -4.27 18.34
CA ASP A 450 12.56 -3.81 18.96
C ASP A 450 13.57 -3.46 17.87
N HIS A 451 13.95 -2.18 17.85
CA HIS A 451 14.84 -1.62 16.85
C HIS A 451 16.21 -2.33 16.82
N ASP A 452 16.81 -2.58 17.99
CA ASP A 452 18.19 -3.04 18.07
C ASP A 452 18.27 -4.53 17.67
N ALA A 453 17.27 -5.32 18.08
CA ALA A 453 17.09 -6.70 17.62
C ALA A 453 16.81 -6.77 16.11
N TYR A 454 16.03 -5.83 15.57
CA TYR A 454 15.74 -5.77 14.14
C TYR A 454 17.01 -5.54 13.31
N ILE A 455 17.83 -4.57 13.71
CA ILE A 455 19.11 -4.26 13.05
C ILE A 455 20.10 -5.41 13.21
N ALA A 456 20.18 -6.02 14.40
CA ALA A 456 21.03 -7.19 14.63
C ALA A 456 20.65 -8.37 13.72
N GLY A 457 19.36 -8.69 13.60
CA GLY A 457 18.89 -9.77 12.72
C GLY A 457 19.20 -9.52 11.24
N MET A 458 19.11 -8.26 10.79
CA MET A 458 19.52 -7.89 9.42
C MET A 458 21.02 -8.11 9.20
N ASN A 459 21.85 -7.74 10.17
CA ASN A 459 23.30 -7.95 10.09
C ASN A 459 23.64 -9.44 10.11
N GLU A 460 23.02 -10.23 10.98
CA GLU A 460 23.19 -11.69 11.04
C GLU A 460 22.83 -12.37 9.72
N GLU A 461 21.76 -11.92 9.05
CA GLU A 461 21.37 -12.45 7.73
C GLU A 461 22.44 -12.17 6.67
N VAL A 462 22.95 -10.94 6.62
CA VAL A 462 24.02 -10.57 5.66
C VAL A 462 25.31 -11.30 6.00
N GLU A 463 25.69 -11.40 7.27
CA GLU A 463 26.86 -12.16 7.72
C GLU A 463 26.77 -13.64 7.32
N ALA A 464 25.58 -14.25 7.47
CA ALA A 464 25.33 -15.62 7.04
C ALA A 464 25.47 -15.78 5.52
N TYR A 465 25.00 -14.81 4.73
CA TYR A 465 25.23 -14.79 3.27
C TYR A 465 26.72 -14.62 2.94
N MET A 466 27.43 -13.72 3.62
CA MET A 466 28.85 -13.44 3.41
C MET A 466 29.76 -14.60 3.85
N ALA A 467 29.30 -15.47 4.75
CA ALA A 467 29.99 -16.71 5.08
C ALA A 467 30.08 -17.70 3.91
N ASN A 468 29.24 -17.55 2.88
CA ASN A 468 29.33 -18.32 1.64
C ASN A 468 30.33 -17.66 0.67
N PRO A 469 31.46 -18.32 0.32
CA PRO A 469 32.49 -17.71 -0.52
C PRO A 469 32.01 -17.30 -1.92
N MET A 470 31.02 -18.00 -2.49
CA MET A 470 30.46 -17.62 -3.80
C MET A 470 29.63 -16.35 -3.70
N ILE A 471 28.82 -16.21 -2.65
CA ILE A 471 28.00 -15.00 -2.45
C ILE A 471 28.90 -13.81 -2.12
N ALA A 472 29.88 -14.00 -1.24
CA ALA A 472 30.84 -12.96 -0.88
C ALA A 472 31.61 -12.43 -2.11
N ALA A 473 32.02 -13.32 -3.03
CA ALA A 473 32.69 -12.92 -4.27
C ALA A 473 31.77 -12.16 -5.26
N MET A 474 30.45 -12.28 -5.13
CA MET A 474 29.47 -11.56 -5.95
C MET A 474 29.09 -10.19 -5.37
N MET A 475 29.40 -9.92 -4.09
CA MET A 475 29.06 -8.63 -3.49
C MET A 475 29.93 -7.50 -4.06
N PRO A 476 29.31 -6.34 -4.39
CA PRO A 476 30.05 -5.23 -4.97
C PRO A 476 30.94 -4.55 -3.93
N ASN A 477 32.17 -4.24 -4.32
CA ASN A 477 33.05 -3.34 -3.56
C ASN A 477 32.71 -1.86 -3.82
N ALA A 478 33.34 -0.95 -3.08
CA ALA A 478 33.10 0.49 -3.20
C ALA A 478 33.32 1.03 -4.63
N GLU A 479 34.35 0.57 -5.34
CA GLU A 479 34.64 1.01 -6.72
C GLU A 479 33.54 0.56 -7.69
N GLN A 480 33.08 -0.68 -7.57
CA GLN A 480 31.97 -1.22 -8.37
C GLN A 480 30.66 -0.48 -8.08
N MET A 481 30.39 -0.14 -6.81
CA MET A 481 29.22 0.68 -6.44
C MET A 481 29.31 2.09 -7.02
N ARG A 482 30.47 2.77 -6.92
CA ARG A 482 30.67 4.10 -7.52
C ARG A 482 30.49 4.06 -9.04
N ALA A 483 31.05 3.06 -9.71
CA ALA A 483 30.89 2.88 -11.15
C ALA A 483 29.42 2.65 -11.54
N LYS A 484 28.68 1.85 -10.76
CA LYS A 484 27.24 1.66 -10.93
C LYS A 484 26.47 2.98 -10.72
N ASN A 485 26.78 3.73 -9.66
CA ASN A 485 26.15 5.01 -9.37
C ASN A 485 26.38 6.00 -10.50
N ALA A 486 27.61 6.12 -11.01
CA ALA A 486 27.92 6.96 -12.18
C ALA A 486 27.05 6.58 -13.40
N GLN A 487 26.89 5.28 -13.70
CA GLN A 487 25.98 4.83 -14.77
C GLN A 487 24.52 5.25 -14.53
N ILE A 488 24.05 5.17 -13.28
CA ILE A 488 22.71 5.63 -12.90
C ILE A 488 22.60 7.16 -13.08
N GLY A 489 23.66 7.90 -12.78
CA GLY A 489 23.72 9.36 -12.90
C GLY A 489 23.47 9.88 -14.32
N HIS A 490 23.74 9.07 -15.36
CA HIS A 490 23.45 9.42 -16.75
C HIS A 490 22.01 9.12 -17.21
N LYS A 491 21.20 8.43 -16.39
CA LYS A 491 19.77 8.20 -16.71
C LYS A 491 18.96 9.49 -16.54
N GLU A 492 17.81 9.60 -17.20
CA GLU A 492 16.90 10.76 -17.05
C GLU A 492 16.56 11.03 -15.58
N GLY A 493 16.81 12.26 -15.11
CA GLY A 493 16.66 12.65 -13.72
C GLY A 493 17.89 12.45 -12.85
N GLY A 494 18.97 11.83 -13.35
CA GLY A 494 20.23 11.66 -12.65
C GLY A 494 21.11 12.91 -12.62
N PHE A 495 22.14 12.89 -11.78
CA PHE A 495 23.07 14.00 -11.62
C PHE A 495 23.81 14.34 -12.92
N HIS A 496 24.55 13.41 -13.53
CA HIS A 496 25.27 13.72 -14.78
C HIS A 496 24.32 14.13 -15.91
N TRP A 497 23.18 13.44 -16.05
CA TRP A 497 22.19 13.73 -17.07
C TRP A 497 21.70 15.19 -17.06
N MET A 498 21.40 15.75 -15.88
CA MET A 498 20.86 17.12 -15.82
C MET A 498 21.87 18.17 -16.30
N PHE A 499 23.16 17.95 -16.07
CA PHE A 499 24.22 18.86 -16.53
C PHE A 499 24.56 18.64 -18.01
N GLU A 500 24.69 17.38 -18.45
CA GLU A 500 24.97 17.00 -19.84
C GLU A 500 23.90 17.51 -20.81
N ASN A 501 22.65 17.54 -20.36
CA ASN A 501 21.50 17.92 -21.19
C ASN A 501 20.98 19.33 -20.89
N ASN A 502 21.71 20.14 -20.11
CA ASN A 502 21.34 21.52 -19.75
C ASN A 502 19.92 21.66 -19.19
N LYS A 503 19.55 20.76 -18.28
CA LYS A 503 18.22 20.73 -17.63
C LYS A 503 18.19 21.68 -16.45
N GLU A 504 18.10 22.98 -16.77
CA GLU A 504 18.07 24.06 -15.78
C GLU A 504 16.92 23.95 -14.77
N ASP A 505 15.79 23.38 -15.16
CA ASP A 505 14.68 23.06 -14.26
C ASP A 505 15.09 22.07 -13.17
N TYR A 506 15.75 20.97 -13.54
CA TYR A 506 16.28 19.99 -12.58
C TYR A 506 17.40 20.59 -11.71
N ILE A 507 18.34 21.32 -12.31
CA ILE A 507 19.42 21.95 -11.57
C ILE A 507 18.88 22.92 -10.51
N LYS A 508 17.89 23.77 -10.88
CA LYS A 508 17.22 24.67 -9.94
C LYS A 508 16.46 23.91 -8.86
N ALA A 509 15.75 22.85 -9.24
CA ALA A 509 14.98 22.03 -8.30
C ALA A 509 15.86 21.40 -7.21
N PHE A 510 17.04 20.86 -7.56
CA PHE A 510 17.88 20.11 -6.61
C PHE A 510 19.02 20.92 -5.98
N PHE A 511 19.46 21.99 -6.65
CA PHE A 511 20.61 22.81 -6.23
C PHE A 511 20.32 24.29 -6.10
N GLY A 512 19.17 24.76 -6.59
CA GLY A 512 18.82 26.18 -6.66
C GLY A 512 19.53 26.93 -7.79
N SER A 513 20.81 26.65 -8.06
CA SER A 513 21.55 27.15 -9.21
C SER A 513 22.82 26.33 -9.48
N ARG A 514 23.45 26.52 -10.65
CA ARG A 514 24.76 25.93 -10.97
C ARG A 514 25.85 26.44 -10.05
N GLU A 515 25.81 27.71 -9.68
CA GLU A 515 26.78 28.33 -8.78
C GLU A 515 26.71 27.72 -7.37
N ARG A 516 25.50 27.46 -6.85
CA ARG A 516 25.33 26.78 -5.57
C ARG A 516 25.86 25.34 -5.63
N GLN A 517 25.60 24.62 -6.72
CA GLN A 517 26.15 23.27 -6.91
C GLN A 517 27.68 23.27 -6.97
N ALA A 518 28.29 24.17 -7.73
CA ALA A 518 29.75 24.28 -7.87
C ALA A 518 30.46 24.68 -6.56
N GLN A 519 29.75 25.25 -5.59
CA GLN A 519 30.27 25.59 -4.26
C GLN A 519 30.25 24.42 -3.28
N ILE A 520 29.61 23.30 -3.63
CA ILE A 520 29.58 22.11 -2.77
C ILE A 520 30.99 21.54 -2.72
N LYS A 521 31.47 21.31 -1.49
CA LYS A 521 32.77 20.73 -1.22
C LYS A 521 32.71 19.21 -1.32
N SER A 522 33.79 18.60 -1.76
CA SER A 522 34.08 17.18 -1.51
C SER A 522 34.31 16.93 -0.02
N PHE A 523 34.40 15.66 0.38
CA PHE A 523 34.79 15.32 1.75
C PHE A 523 36.21 15.80 2.08
N GLU A 524 37.15 15.69 1.13
CA GLU A 524 38.53 16.16 1.27
C GLU A 524 38.62 17.69 1.43
N GLU A 525 37.72 18.43 0.78
CA GLU A 525 37.60 19.90 0.91
C GLU A 525 36.84 20.34 2.18
N GLY A 526 36.33 19.38 2.97
CA GLY A 526 35.73 19.60 4.28
C GLY A 526 34.20 19.63 4.30
N TYR A 527 33.52 18.93 3.37
CA TYR A 527 32.10 18.63 3.54
C TYR A 527 31.87 17.85 4.84
N LYS A 528 30.83 18.21 5.59
CA LYS A 528 30.53 17.59 6.88
C LYS A 528 29.22 16.84 6.82
N LEU A 529 29.28 15.54 7.10
CA LEU A 529 28.11 14.78 7.54
C LEU A 529 27.79 15.16 8.97
N TYR A 530 26.52 15.42 9.25
CA TYR A 530 26.05 15.69 10.60
C TYR A 530 24.62 15.19 10.77
N ARG A 531 24.26 14.89 12.02
CA ARG A 531 22.90 14.60 12.43
C ARG A 531 22.24 15.91 12.88
N PRO A 532 21.08 16.32 12.32
CA PRO A 532 20.38 17.51 12.77
C PRO A 532 19.94 17.45 14.25
N SER A 533 19.57 18.61 14.80
CA SER A 533 19.20 18.74 16.21
C SER A 533 17.93 17.96 16.57
N GLU A 534 18.00 17.14 17.62
CA GLU A 534 16.82 16.44 18.17
C GLU A 534 15.91 17.32 19.04
N LYS A 535 16.26 18.60 19.25
CA LYS A 535 15.35 19.55 19.88
C LYS A 535 14.18 19.84 18.93
N GLU A 536 12.97 19.49 19.35
CA GLU A 536 11.75 19.77 18.61
C GLU A 536 11.55 21.25 18.34
N THR A 537 11.05 21.55 17.15
CA THR A 537 10.66 22.89 16.70
C THR A 537 9.29 22.80 16.02
N TYR A 538 8.52 23.88 16.09
CA TYR A 538 7.17 23.92 15.55
C TYR A 538 7.04 25.09 14.57
N LEU A 539 6.31 24.85 13.48
CA LEU A 539 5.90 25.91 12.56
C LEU A 539 4.62 26.56 13.08
N ASP A 540 4.50 27.87 12.88
CA ASP A 540 3.30 28.64 13.22
C ASP A 540 2.20 28.31 12.20
N HIS A 541 1.02 27.91 12.67
CA HIS A 541 -0.11 27.60 11.80
C HIS A 541 -1.02 28.80 11.52
N GLY A 542 -0.80 29.94 12.19
CA GLY A 542 -1.53 31.18 11.98
C GLY A 542 -2.84 31.30 12.77
N TYR A 543 -3.03 30.45 13.79
CA TYR A 543 -4.16 30.48 14.71
C TYR A 543 -3.75 29.93 16.08
N ASP A 544 -4.59 30.14 17.10
CA ASP A 544 -4.35 29.61 18.45
C ASP A 544 -4.64 28.11 18.51
N GLU A 545 -3.61 27.29 18.37
CA GLU A 545 -3.69 25.82 18.48
C GLU A 545 -4.07 25.33 19.90
N SER A 546 -3.99 26.18 20.92
CA SER A 546 -4.42 25.81 22.28
C SER A 546 -5.94 25.91 22.47
N LYS A 547 -6.62 26.62 21.57
CA LYS A 547 -8.08 26.78 21.59
C LYS A 547 -8.74 25.45 21.22
N PRO A 548 -9.66 24.90 22.06
CA PRO A 548 -10.34 23.66 21.73
C PRO A 548 -11.09 23.76 20.40
N THR A 549 -11.11 22.67 19.62
CA THR A 549 -11.80 22.66 18.32
C THR A 549 -13.26 23.10 18.42
N SER A 550 -13.97 22.75 19.50
CA SER A 550 -15.36 23.15 19.73
C SER A 550 -15.55 24.66 19.88
N GLU A 551 -14.47 25.38 20.16
CA GLU A 551 -14.48 26.83 20.38
C GLU A 551 -14.07 27.62 19.14
N LEU A 552 -13.52 26.97 18.10
CA LEU A 552 -13.10 27.63 16.88
C LEU A 552 -14.30 28.26 16.15
N ASP A 553 -14.14 29.49 15.68
CA ASP A 553 -15.15 30.28 15.01
C ASP A 553 -14.60 30.98 13.76
N ILE A 554 -15.41 31.84 13.15
CA ILE A 554 -15.06 32.51 11.90
C ILE A 554 -13.83 33.43 12.03
N ASN A 555 -13.60 34.04 13.20
CA ASN A 555 -12.45 34.94 13.38
C ASN A 555 -11.13 34.16 13.35
N ASP A 556 -11.12 32.92 13.84
CA ASP A 556 -9.95 32.05 13.75
C ASP A 556 -9.66 31.70 12.28
N MET A 557 -10.70 31.50 11.47
CA MET A 557 -10.57 31.24 10.03
C MET A 557 -10.03 32.46 9.28
N GLU A 558 -10.51 33.66 9.61
CA GLU A 558 -9.99 34.92 9.08
C GLU A 558 -8.51 35.12 9.42
N GLY A 559 -8.13 34.85 10.68
CA GLY A 559 -6.74 34.90 11.13
C GLY A 559 -5.84 33.93 10.37
N ALA A 560 -6.25 32.66 10.28
CA ALA A 560 -5.53 31.63 9.55
C ALA A 560 -5.40 31.95 8.05
N ALA A 561 -6.47 32.46 7.42
CA ALA A 561 -6.45 32.89 6.03
C ALA A 561 -5.47 34.04 5.81
N LYS A 562 -5.51 35.07 6.68
CA LYS A 562 -4.61 36.23 6.61
C LYS A 562 -3.15 35.81 6.75
N PHE A 563 -2.83 34.90 7.68
CA PHE A 563 -1.47 34.37 7.83
C PHE A 563 -1.02 33.52 6.63
N ARG A 564 -1.96 33.00 5.84
CA ARG A 564 -1.71 32.33 4.55
C ARG A 564 -1.70 33.29 3.35
N GLY A 565 -1.71 34.60 3.60
CA GLY A 565 -1.72 35.64 2.58
C GLY A 565 -3.06 35.82 1.86
N GLY A 566 -4.15 35.29 2.42
CA GLY A 566 -5.47 35.34 1.80
C GLY A 566 -6.56 35.78 2.75
N GLU A 567 -7.80 35.46 2.39
CA GLU A 567 -9.02 35.93 3.05
C GLU A 567 -10.01 34.76 3.20
N CYS A 568 -10.71 34.71 4.34
CA CYS A 568 -11.94 33.92 4.46
C CYS A 568 -13.08 34.81 3.95
N LEU A 569 -13.78 34.35 2.90
CA LEU A 569 -14.89 35.09 2.27
C LEU A 569 -16.25 34.73 2.86
N SER A 570 -16.34 33.68 3.67
CA SER A 570 -17.56 33.35 4.40
C SER A 570 -17.78 34.33 5.55
N GLU A 571 -18.99 34.88 5.67
CA GLU A 571 -19.34 35.84 6.73
C GLU A 571 -19.62 35.17 8.09
N SER A 572 -19.90 33.87 8.09
CA SER A 572 -20.19 33.13 9.31
C SER A 572 -19.79 31.66 9.22
N MET A 573 -19.55 31.08 10.39
CA MET A 573 -19.28 29.66 10.61
C MET A 573 -19.99 29.27 11.90
N LYS A 574 -20.61 28.09 11.94
CA LYS A 574 -21.10 27.53 13.20
C LYS A 574 -19.89 27.22 14.07
N LYS A 575 -19.83 27.82 15.26
CA LYS A 575 -18.74 27.58 16.22
C LYS A 575 -18.53 26.07 16.45
N GLY A 576 -17.28 25.63 16.30
CA GLY A 576 -16.85 24.24 16.40
C GLY A 576 -17.06 23.37 15.15
N ASP A 577 -17.68 23.88 14.09
CA ASP A 577 -17.95 23.11 12.87
C ASP A 577 -16.81 23.20 11.86
N LEU A 578 -15.86 22.27 11.96
CA LEU A 578 -14.74 22.20 11.02
C LEU A 578 -15.07 21.52 9.67
N PHE A 579 -16.30 21.02 9.47
CA PHE A 579 -16.62 20.12 8.37
C PHE A 579 -17.56 20.73 7.32
N THR A 580 -18.16 21.89 7.61
CA THR A 580 -18.89 22.67 6.60
C THR A 580 -17.92 23.49 5.75
N PRO A 581 -17.90 23.36 4.42
CA PRO A 581 -17.00 24.13 3.55
C PRO A 581 -17.25 25.64 3.64
N LEU A 582 -16.18 26.41 3.78
CA LEU A 582 -16.17 27.87 3.69
C LEU A 582 -15.61 28.32 2.33
N LYS A 583 -15.85 29.59 1.98
CA LYS A 583 -15.24 30.22 0.80
C LYS A 583 -13.97 30.95 1.21
N TRP A 584 -12.92 30.82 0.41
CA TRP A 584 -11.59 31.38 0.66
C TRP A 584 -11.07 32.07 -0.60
N ARG A 585 -10.17 33.03 -0.43
CA ARG A 585 -9.40 33.64 -1.51
C ARG A 585 -7.91 33.62 -1.14
N CYS A 586 -7.03 33.25 -2.06
CA CYS A 586 -5.59 33.34 -1.82
C CYS A 586 -5.00 34.69 -2.27
N ALA A 587 -3.73 34.95 -1.96
CA ALA A 587 -3.00 36.16 -2.37
C ALA A 587 -3.03 36.45 -3.88
N PHE A 588 -3.20 35.43 -4.70
CA PHE A 588 -3.24 35.55 -6.17
C PHE A 588 -4.67 35.76 -6.71
N GLY A 589 -5.67 35.91 -5.84
CA GLY A 589 -7.06 36.16 -6.22
C GLY A 589 -7.89 34.93 -6.55
N HIS A 590 -7.34 33.72 -6.50
CA HIS A 590 -8.11 32.49 -6.72
C HIS A 590 -9.10 32.26 -5.58
N GLU A 591 -10.37 32.06 -5.93
CA GLU A 591 -11.44 31.73 -4.98
C GLU A 591 -11.74 30.23 -4.99
N PHE A 592 -11.82 29.63 -3.80
CA PHE A 592 -12.07 28.19 -3.67
C PHE A 592 -12.89 27.88 -2.43
N LYS A 593 -13.47 26.66 -2.40
CA LYS A 593 -14.15 26.12 -1.23
C LYS A 593 -13.28 25.06 -0.57
N ALA A 594 -13.26 25.07 0.75
CA ALA A 594 -12.58 24.07 1.57
C ALA A 594 -13.16 24.08 2.98
N THR A 595 -13.14 22.93 3.65
CA THR A 595 -13.45 22.82 5.07
C THR A 595 -12.34 23.44 5.93
N PRO A 596 -12.67 24.05 7.09
CA PRO A 596 -11.67 24.41 8.09
C PRO A 596 -10.73 23.26 8.46
N ASN A 597 -11.24 22.02 8.53
CA ASN A 597 -10.44 20.84 8.85
C ASN A 597 -9.31 20.63 7.83
N LEU A 598 -9.59 20.77 6.54
CA LEU A 598 -8.57 20.67 5.48
C LEU A 598 -7.49 21.76 5.61
N ILE A 599 -7.90 23.00 5.89
CA ILE A 599 -7.00 24.16 5.92
C ILE A 599 -6.09 24.17 7.15
N LEU A 600 -6.66 23.83 8.32
CA LEU A 600 -5.95 23.87 9.59
C LEU A 600 -5.22 22.54 9.85
N ASN A 601 -5.95 21.43 9.93
CA ASN A 601 -5.38 20.14 10.31
C ASN A 601 -4.74 19.39 9.14
N GLY A 602 -5.17 19.67 7.90
CA GLY A 602 -4.56 19.13 6.70
C GLY A 602 -3.33 19.91 6.21
N GLY A 603 -3.20 21.19 6.58
CA GLY A 603 -2.12 22.07 6.09
C GLY A 603 -2.23 22.45 4.61
N HIS A 604 -3.39 22.16 3.99
CA HIS A 604 -3.69 22.47 2.61
C HIS A 604 -4.10 23.94 2.45
N TRP A 605 -3.88 24.50 1.25
CA TRP A 605 -4.33 25.87 0.94
C TRP A 605 -4.96 25.96 -0.46
N CYS A 606 -4.55 26.92 -1.27
CA CYS A 606 -5.11 27.13 -2.60
C CYS A 606 -4.71 26.00 -3.58
N PRO A 607 -5.68 25.34 -4.23
CA PRO A 607 -5.39 24.28 -5.20
C PRO A 607 -4.89 24.81 -6.56
N GLU A 608 -5.00 26.11 -6.82
CA GLU A 608 -4.70 26.71 -8.13
C GLU A 608 -3.32 27.36 -8.22
N CYS A 609 -2.72 27.78 -7.09
CA CYS A 609 -1.45 28.53 -7.10
C CYS A 609 -0.28 27.78 -7.77
N ASN A 610 -0.36 26.45 -7.87
CA ASN A 610 0.63 25.61 -8.53
C ASN A 610 0.07 24.87 -9.75
N ARG A 611 -1.04 25.32 -10.36
CA ARG A 611 -1.77 24.54 -11.39
C ARG A 611 -0.89 24.11 -12.57
N TYR A 612 -0.15 25.05 -13.16
CA TYR A 612 0.68 24.79 -14.35
C TYR A 612 2.18 24.83 -14.08
N GLU A 613 2.58 25.38 -12.93
CA GLU A 613 3.96 25.62 -12.58
C GLU A 613 4.19 25.33 -11.09
N TRP A 614 5.37 24.81 -10.76
CA TRP A 614 5.89 24.82 -9.41
C TRP A 614 6.34 26.26 -9.10
N ASN A 615 5.52 26.99 -8.34
CA ASN A 615 5.63 28.44 -8.14
C ASN A 615 5.92 28.80 -6.67
N TYR A 616 6.70 27.97 -5.99
CA TYR A 616 6.89 28.03 -4.54
C TYR A 616 7.52 29.32 -4.04
N GLY A 617 8.48 29.89 -4.78
CA GLY A 617 9.10 31.16 -4.40
C GLY A 617 8.13 32.34 -4.39
N GLU A 618 7.27 32.47 -5.41
CA GLU A 618 6.25 33.52 -5.43
C GLU A 618 5.20 33.32 -4.35
N ILE A 619 4.80 32.07 -4.08
CA ILE A 619 3.86 31.77 -2.99
C ILE A 619 4.47 32.19 -1.65
N ALA A 620 5.74 31.84 -1.39
CA ALA A 620 6.43 32.19 -0.15
C ALA A 620 6.53 33.71 0.09
N LYS A 621 6.63 34.54 -0.97
CA LYS A 621 6.67 36.01 -0.83
C LYS A 621 5.40 36.61 -0.23
N VAL A 622 4.25 35.96 -0.43
CA VAL A 622 2.93 36.49 -0.05
C VAL A 622 2.19 35.65 0.98
N ASN A 623 2.65 34.42 1.24
CA ASN A 623 2.05 33.47 2.16
C ASN A 623 3.05 33.14 3.30
N PRO A 624 3.00 33.86 4.44
CA PRO A 624 3.87 33.63 5.59
C PRO A 624 3.86 32.18 6.09
N PHE A 625 2.69 31.53 6.12
CA PHE A 625 2.58 30.12 6.50
C PHE A 625 3.45 29.21 5.62
N PHE A 626 3.36 29.36 4.30
CA PHE A 626 4.14 28.57 3.34
C PHE A 626 5.62 28.99 3.29
N ALA A 627 5.93 30.26 3.55
CA ALA A 627 7.29 30.77 3.58
C ALA A 627 8.19 30.02 4.58
N GLN A 628 7.62 29.57 5.69
CA GLN A 628 8.31 28.80 6.73
C GLN A 628 8.99 27.53 6.19
N VAL A 629 8.49 26.94 5.10
CA VAL A 629 9.03 25.70 4.52
C VAL A 629 9.80 25.90 3.21
N TRP A 630 9.90 27.13 2.72
CA TRP A 630 10.63 27.48 1.50
C TRP A 630 11.84 28.35 1.79
N THR A 631 11.63 29.46 2.50
CA THR A 631 12.62 30.50 2.74
C THR A 631 13.84 30.02 3.51
N PRO A 632 13.74 29.20 4.58
CA PRO A 632 14.93 28.73 5.30
C PRO A 632 15.89 27.88 4.46
N ILE A 633 15.39 27.23 3.41
CA ILE A 633 16.17 26.35 2.53
C ILE A 633 16.69 27.12 1.29
N ASN A 634 15.82 27.93 0.69
CA ASN A 634 16.06 28.54 -0.61
C ASN A 634 16.45 30.02 -0.54
N GLY A 635 16.28 30.67 0.61
CA GLY A 635 16.43 32.11 0.78
C GLY A 635 15.26 32.91 0.20
N ASN A 636 15.26 34.22 0.44
CA ASN A 636 14.18 35.14 0.04
C ASN A 636 14.18 35.52 -1.45
N THR A 637 15.28 35.27 -2.15
CA THR A 637 15.47 35.68 -3.55
C THR A 637 15.23 34.56 -4.55
N CYS A 638 14.92 33.34 -4.08
CA CYS A 638 14.72 32.20 -4.95
C CYS A 638 13.26 32.13 -5.41
N ASP A 639 13.01 32.64 -6.62
CA ASP A 639 11.68 32.82 -7.21
C ASP A 639 11.51 32.20 -8.59
N TYR A 640 12.37 31.24 -8.94
CA TYR A 640 12.21 30.50 -10.18
C TYR A 640 10.86 29.78 -10.23
N LYS A 641 10.33 29.65 -11.45
CA LYS A 641 9.14 28.86 -11.75
C LYS A 641 9.53 27.70 -12.66
N ILE A 642 9.03 26.52 -12.37
CA ILE A 642 9.25 25.34 -13.20
C ILE A 642 7.92 24.87 -13.74
N LYS A 643 7.81 24.80 -15.07
CA LYS A 643 6.60 24.31 -15.73
C LYS A 643 6.37 22.83 -15.38
N LYS A 644 5.14 22.48 -15.01
CA LYS A 644 4.75 21.09 -14.80
C LYS A 644 4.64 20.36 -16.14
N LYS A 645 5.07 19.10 -16.17
CA LYS A 645 4.80 18.16 -17.28
C LYS A 645 3.29 17.97 -17.48
N VAL A 646 2.54 17.89 -16.38
CA VAL A 646 1.09 17.71 -16.36
C VAL A 646 0.47 18.41 -15.14
N SER A 647 -0.75 18.90 -15.30
CA SER A 647 -1.53 19.61 -14.28
C SER A 647 -2.45 18.63 -13.57
N GLU A 648 -2.23 18.43 -12.27
CA GLU A 648 -3.05 17.63 -11.39
C GLU A 648 -4.48 18.17 -11.26
N PHE A 649 -4.64 19.49 -11.37
CA PHE A 649 -5.94 20.16 -11.32
C PHE A 649 -6.78 19.78 -12.54
N ASP A 650 -6.19 19.77 -13.73
CA ASP A 650 -6.91 19.45 -14.96
C ASP A 650 -7.29 17.97 -15.00
N ILE A 651 -6.39 17.08 -14.56
CA ILE A 651 -6.72 15.65 -14.40
C ILE A 651 -7.85 15.45 -13.39
N LEU A 652 -7.78 16.10 -12.23
CA LEU A 652 -8.84 16.01 -11.22
C LEU A 652 -10.19 16.46 -11.78
N LYS A 653 -10.19 17.60 -12.49
CA LYS A 653 -11.39 18.14 -13.13
C LYS A 653 -11.95 17.16 -14.17
N GLU A 654 -11.11 16.66 -15.07
CA GLU A 654 -11.51 15.69 -16.09
C GLU A 654 -12.09 14.41 -15.47
N ILE A 655 -11.48 13.88 -14.41
CA ILE A 655 -12.01 12.70 -13.72
C ILE A 655 -13.37 13.02 -13.09
N LYS A 656 -13.51 14.16 -12.41
CA LYS A 656 -14.78 14.57 -11.79
C LYS A 656 -15.89 14.81 -12.81
N ASP A 657 -15.57 15.37 -13.97
CA ASP A 657 -16.54 15.60 -15.05
C ASP A 657 -17.05 14.28 -15.66
N ASN A 658 -16.31 13.17 -15.50
CA ASN A 658 -16.64 11.83 -15.99
C ASN A 658 -17.20 10.88 -14.91
N LEU A 659 -17.21 11.28 -13.63
CA LEU A 659 -17.72 10.50 -12.51
C LEU A 659 -19.19 10.80 -12.24
#